data_AF-A0AAP9D799-F1
#
_entry.id   AF-A0AAP9D799-F1
#
_cell.length_a   1.000
_cell.length_b   1.000
_cell.length_c   1.000
_cell.angle_alpha   90.00
_cell.angle_beta   90.00
_cell.angle_gamma   90.00
#
_symmetry.space_group_name_H-M   'P 1'
#
loop_
_entity.id
_entity.type
_entity.pdbx_description
1 polymer ?
#
loop_
_entity_poly.entity_id
_entity_poly.type
_entity_poly.pdbx_seq_one_letter_code
_entity_poly.pdbx_strand_id
1 'polypeptide(L)'
;MTDNKNHSLISDIKSQIKKFSEKALTLEVGNVISLGDGIVLVDGLDNVMLNEIVRFENGVEGMALNLEEDAVGVVLLGDYSNIKEGDRVYRTKKIVEVPVGDIMLGRVVDALGKAVDNKGNIVANKFSVIEKIAPGVMDRKSVHQPLETGILSIDAMFPIGKGQRELIIGDRQTGKTTIAIDAIINQKGRNVNCVYVAIGQKNSTIANVVRDLEAHGAMEYTTVVTANASELPALQYIAPFTGVTIAEEWMHQGKDVLIVYDDLSKHAIAYRTLSLLLRRPPGREAYPGDVFYLHSRLLERACKLKDELGAGSITALPIIETQAGDISAYIPTNVISITDGQIFMMTSLFNAGQRPAIDAGQSVSRVGSAAQIKSVKQTGASLKLELANYRELEAFSQFGSDLDDETKRILKLGKAVMAVIKQEPNKPYNQTDEAIILFTVKEKLIPQVPVERIQDFKEYLLNYFKGTKLRADLEEKKAFDKENTPAFKCAIQKAINNFLNNSQDFKPCDELEQTAYDKFFNENEPIVVVNENEFFDEQINSLPTFESIHPVQIEEKVQELAEPREVFEVNKIEKEHLFEEVEPEKIICEHHQFEITEDQEEVDGQEVLEDENHEYAIYEVVEQNDTIENCKEANDEAEIQVPVAEVVQDEEILNERENRNWVFSDSAVSEVEKQTIMISISPNESEQLFDNGRSVVFFKVAPKYPVEKVLVYVTSPIQKVIGEFDLLKIDVNSVNSSWNKYRSSSVISSRKEYLEYFSSHKEAHALLASKVYKYRRPKDLASFNMKKGPSGFTYLK
;
A
#
# COMPACT_ATOMS: atom_id res chain seq x y z
N MET A 1 -9.69 -13.63 -62.69
CA MET A 1 -8.97 -13.06 -61.52
C MET A 1 -8.97 -14.01 -60.31
N THR A 2 -9.50 -15.23 -60.41
CA THR A 2 -9.62 -16.19 -59.30
C THR A 2 -8.34 -17.00 -59.03
N ASP A 3 -7.54 -17.25 -60.06
CA ASP A 3 -6.56 -18.35 -60.05
C ASP A 3 -5.26 -18.02 -59.31
N ASN A 4 -4.85 -16.74 -59.27
CA ASN A 4 -3.62 -16.31 -58.59
C ASN A 4 -3.65 -16.51 -57.07
N LYS A 5 -4.81 -16.49 -56.41
CA LYS A 5 -4.90 -16.77 -54.96
C LYS A 5 -4.65 -18.25 -54.67
N ASN A 6 -5.17 -19.16 -55.49
CA ASN A 6 -4.96 -20.59 -55.33
C ASN A 6 -3.49 -20.97 -55.53
N HIS A 7 -2.79 -20.29 -56.45
CA HIS A 7 -1.37 -20.55 -56.69
C HIS A 7 -0.46 -20.19 -55.51
N SER A 8 -0.74 -19.09 -54.79
CA SER A 8 -0.04 -18.78 -53.53
C SER A 8 -0.35 -19.83 -52.47
N LEU A 9 -1.63 -20.12 -52.20
CA LEU A 9 -2.01 -21.10 -51.18
C LEU A 9 -1.32 -22.46 -51.41
N ILE A 10 -1.22 -22.91 -52.66
CA ILE A 10 -0.55 -24.15 -53.03
C ILE A 10 0.98 -24.07 -52.87
N SER A 11 1.63 -22.92 -53.14
CA SER A 11 3.06 -22.76 -52.84
C SER A 11 3.33 -22.69 -51.34
N ASP A 12 2.46 -22.03 -50.58
CA ASP A 12 2.59 -21.81 -49.15
C ASP A 12 2.40 -23.13 -48.40
N ILE A 13 1.36 -23.91 -48.75
CA ILE A 13 1.15 -25.29 -48.26
C ILE A 13 2.32 -26.21 -48.66
N LYS A 14 2.82 -26.14 -49.90
CA LYS A 14 4.00 -26.93 -50.31
C LYS A 14 5.26 -26.52 -49.53
N SER A 15 5.40 -25.26 -49.14
CA SER A 15 6.50 -24.80 -48.29
C SER A 15 6.40 -25.33 -46.86
N GLN A 16 5.19 -25.41 -46.30
CA GLN A 16 4.93 -25.99 -44.98
C GLN A 16 5.21 -27.50 -44.99
N ILE A 17 4.72 -28.23 -46.01
CA ILE A 17 5.00 -29.66 -46.19
C ILE A 17 6.51 -29.91 -46.33
N LYS A 18 7.24 -29.10 -47.10
CA LYS A 18 8.71 -29.21 -47.20
C LYS A 18 9.45 -28.90 -45.89
N LYS A 19 8.90 -28.05 -45.02
CA LYS A 19 9.46 -27.78 -43.68
C LYS A 19 9.14 -28.89 -42.66
N PHE A 20 8.17 -29.75 -42.95
CA PHE A 20 7.73 -30.82 -42.05
C PHE A 20 8.62 -32.07 -42.09
N SER A 21 9.39 -32.28 -43.16
CA SER A 21 10.07 -33.56 -43.44
C SER A 21 11.47 -33.75 -42.80
N GLU A 22 12.03 -32.75 -42.11
CA GLU A 22 13.41 -32.83 -41.59
C GLU A 22 13.53 -32.39 -40.12
N LYS A 23 12.94 -33.19 -39.21
CA LYS A 23 13.42 -33.35 -37.82
C LYS A 23 12.80 -34.56 -37.14
N ALA A 24 13.49 -35.69 -37.18
CA ALA A 24 13.24 -36.82 -36.29
C ALA A 24 13.72 -36.47 -34.88
N LEU A 25 12.95 -35.63 -34.18
CA LEU A 25 13.17 -35.35 -32.77
C LEU A 25 12.86 -36.62 -31.97
N THR A 26 13.78 -37.01 -31.09
CA THR A 26 13.48 -37.93 -29.99
C THR A 26 12.54 -37.20 -29.03
N LEU A 27 11.24 -37.28 -29.32
CA LEU A 27 10.20 -36.78 -28.44
C LEU A 27 10.15 -37.69 -27.21
N GLU A 28 10.15 -37.04 -26.06
CA GLU A 28 9.92 -37.64 -24.77
C GLU A 28 8.40 -37.72 -24.58
N VAL A 29 7.90 -38.93 -24.31
CA VAL A 29 6.47 -39.27 -24.35
C VAL A 29 6.08 -39.88 -23.02
N GLY A 30 4.94 -39.42 -22.49
CA GLY A 30 4.24 -40.04 -21.38
C GLY A 30 2.85 -40.50 -21.79
N ASN A 31 2.18 -41.24 -20.90
CA ASN A 31 0.84 -41.79 -21.11
C ASN A 31 -0.11 -41.27 -20.04
N VAL A 32 -1.36 -40.95 -20.39
CA VAL A 32 -2.37 -40.54 -19.40
C VAL A 32 -2.78 -41.71 -18.51
N ILE A 33 -2.52 -41.59 -17.21
CA ILE A 33 -2.96 -42.53 -16.17
C ILE A 33 -4.42 -42.23 -15.78
N SER A 34 -4.76 -40.95 -15.60
CA SER A 34 -6.12 -40.53 -15.22
C SER A 34 -6.36 -39.05 -15.51
N LEU A 35 -7.64 -38.67 -15.58
CA LEU A 35 -8.14 -37.32 -15.89
C LEU A 35 -9.30 -36.99 -14.93
N GLY A 36 -9.29 -35.79 -14.33
CA GLY A 36 -10.37 -35.29 -13.50
C GLY A 36 -10.32 -33.76 -13.34
N ASP A 37 -11.45 -33.09 -13.52
CA ASP A 37 -11.64 -31.63 -13.30
C ASP A 37 -10.58 -30.70 -13.91
N GLY A 38 -10.02 -31.08 -15.06
CA GLY A 38 -8.97 -30.32 -15.77
C GLY A 38 -7.53 -30.64 -15.34
N ILE A 39 -7.33 -31.64 -14.49
CA ILE A 39 -6.02 -32.19 -14.11
C ILE A 39 -5.85 -33.59 -14.72
N VAL A 40 -4.62 -33.90 -15.10
CA VAL A 40 -4.19 -35.19 -15.67
C VAL A 40 -2.98 -35.69 -14.89
N LEU A 41 -2.99 -36.96 -14.50
CA LEU A 41 -1.78 -37.67 -14.07
C LEU A 41 -1.18 -38.40 -15.27
N VAL A 42 0.12 -38.20 -15.50
CA VAL A 42 0.85 -38.71 -16.66
C VAL A 42 2.03 -39.57 -16.19
N ASP A 43 2.12 -40.80 -16.73
CA ASP A 43 3.24 -41.73 -16.58
C ASP A 43 4.40 -41.32 -17.50
N GLY A 44 5.65 -41.47 -17.04
CA GLY A 44 6.85 -41.05 -17.76
C GLY A 44 7.07 -39.53 -17.78
N LEU A 45 7.61 -39.02 -18.90
CA LEU A 45 8.12 -37.63 -19.05
C LEU A 45 9.29 -37.29 -18.11
N ASP A 46 10.15 -38.26 -17.81
CA ASP A 46 11.16 -38.30 -16.74
C ASP A 46 12.03 -37.03 -16.56
N ASN A 47 12.30 -36.27 -17.65
CA ASN A 47 13.16 -35.09 -17.63
C ASN A 47 12.37 -33.76 -17.70
N VAL A 48 11.03 -33.77 -17.62
CA VAL A 48 10.16 -32.59 -17.74
C VAL A 48 10.39 -31.60 -16.60
N MET A 49 10.32 -30.30 -16.90
CA MET A 49 10.54 -29.24 -15.91
C MET A 49 9.23 -28.74 -15.31
N LEU A 50 9.29 -28.21 -14.08
CA LEU A 50 8.18 -27.50 -13.46
C LEU A 50 7.81 -26.27 -14.31
N ASN A 51 6.51 -26.02 -14.49
CA ASN A 51 5.94 -25.01 -15.39
C ASN A 51 6.26 -25.22 -16.89
N GLU A 52 6.74 -26.39 -17.29
CA GLU A 52 6.91 -26.73 -18.71
C GLU A 52 5.56 -27.07 -19.36
N ILE A 53 5.37 -26.61 -20.60
CA ILE A 53 4.25 -26.98 -21.44
C ILE A 53 4.45 -28.42 -21.95
N VAL A 54 3.39 -29.21 -21.83
CA VAL A 54 3.24 -30.52 -22.49
C VAL A 54 2.08 -30.47 -23.46
N ARG A 55 2.09 -31.33 -24.48
CA ARG A 55 1.07 -31.34 -25.53
C ARG A 55 0.48 -32.74 -25.71
N PHE A 56 -0.84 -32.83 -25.63
CA PHE A 56 -1.59 -34.07 -25.78
C PHE A 56 -1.70 -34.48 -27.26
N GLU A 57 -1.91 -35.76 -27.54
CA GLU A 57 -2.02 -36.31 -28.90
C GLU A 57 -3.18 -35.69 -29.71
N ASN A 58 -4.27 -35.30 -29.03
CA ASN A 58 -5.39 -34.54 -29.61
C ASN A 58 -5.05 -33.05 -29.89
N GLY A 59 -3.87 -32.59 -29.52
CA GLY A 59 -3.35 -31.24 -29.78
C GLY A 59 -3.51 -30.24 -28.63
N VAL A 60 -4.21 -30.58 -27.53
CA VAL A 60 -4.42 -29.73 -26.34
C VAL A 60 -3.09 -29.45 -25.63
N GLU A 61 -2.96 -28.27 -25.05
CA GLU A 61 -1.78 -27.83 -24.27
C GLU A 61 -2.07 -27.97 -22.76
N GLY A 62 -1.08 -28.44 -22.00
CA GLY A 62 -1.10 -28.54 -20.54
C GLY A 62 0.20 -28.03 -19.94
N MET A 63 0.23 -27.80 -18.63
CA MET A 63 1.40 -27.33 -17.88
C MET A 63 1.71 -28.30 -16.73
N ALA A 64 2.95 -28.76 -16.64
CA ALA A 64 3.40 -29.60 -15.52
C ALA A 64 3.50 -28.75 -14.23
N LEU A 65 2.73 -29.11 -13.20
CA LEU A 65 2.69 -28.41 -11.91
C LEU A 65 3.08 -29.26 -10.71
N ASN A 66 2.98 -30.58 -10.79
CA ASN A 66 3.53 -31.51 -9.79
C ASN A 66 4.47 -32.51 -10.49
N LEU A 67 5.61 -32.79 -9.88
CA LEU A 67 6.55 -33.83 -10.29
C LEU A 67 6.67 -34.79 -9.10
N GLU A 68 6.09 -35.97 -9.22
CA GLU A 68 6.10 -37.05 -8.22
C GLU A 68 7.03 -38.17 -8.72
N GLU A 69 7.36 -39.16 -7.86
CA GLU A 69 8.34 -40.20 -8.22
C GLU A 69 7.86 -41.10 -9.37
N ASP A 70 6.56 -41.43 -9.39
CA ASP A 70 5.93 -42.30 -10.39
C ASP A 70 5.04 -41.57 -11.41
N ALA A 71 4.82 -40.24 -11.27
CA ALA A 71 3.84 -39.51 -12.08
C ALA A 71 4.09 -38.00 -12.19
N VAL A 72 3.61 -37.41 -13.29
CA VAL A 72 3.59 -35.95 -13.51
C VAL A 72 2.15 -35.43 -13.44
N GLY A 73 1.92 -34.50 -12.50
CA GLY A 73 0.67 -33.76 -12.35
C GLY A 73 0.60 -32.61 -13.35
N VAL A 74 -0.15 -32.82 -14.45
CA VAL A 74 -0.36 -31.85 -15.53
C VAL A 74 -1.71 -31.17 -15.38
N VAL A 75 -1.73 -29.84 -15.47
CA VAL A 75 -2.97 -29.05 -15.49
C VAL A 75 -3.24 -28.54 -16.90
N LEU A 76 -4.48 -28.70 -17.37
CA LEU A 76 -4.87 -28.43 -18.76
C LEU A 76 -5.16 -26.95 -19.02
N LEU A 77 -4.80 -26.50 -20.22
CA LEU A 77 -4.93 -25.10 -20.69
C LEU A 77 -5.99 -24.96 -21.80
N GLY A 78 -6.90 -25.93 -21.94
CA GLY A 78 -7.93 -26.00 -22.97
C GLY A 78 -9.00 -27.05 -22.69
N ASP A 79 -9.90 -27.29 -23.64
CA ASP A 79 -10.96 -28.30 -23.51
C ASP A 79 -10.40 -29.72 -23.30
N TYR A 80 -10.85 -30.37 -22.24
CA TYR A 80 -10.43 -31.71 -21.84
C TYR A 80 -11.39 -32.82 -22.28
N SER A 81 -12.53 -32.48 -22.91
CA SER A 81 -13.59 -33.42 -23.31
C SER A 81 -13.13 -34.52 -24.29
N ASN A 82 -11.96 -34.34 -24.91
CA ASN A 82 -11.37 -35.25 -25.89
C ASN A 82 -10.06 -35.91 -25.41
N ILE A 83 -9.76 -35.87 -24.10
CA ILE A 83 -8.63 -36.59 -23.48
C ILE A 83 -9.14 -37.86 -22.80
N LYS A 84 -8.35 -38.95 -22.87
CA LYS A 84 -8.66 -40.26 -22.28
C LYS A 84 -7.44 -40.88 -21.60
N GLU A 85 -7.70 -41.84 -20.72
CA GLU A 85 -6.71 -42.80 -20.23
C GLU A 85 -6.02 -43.52 -21.40
N GLY A 86 -4.69 -43.62 -21.35
CA GLY A 86 -3.86 -44.19 -22.41
C GLY A 86 -3.54 -43.24 -23.59
N ASP A 87 -4.10 -42.02 -23.64
CA ASP A 87 -3.67 -41.02 -24.62
C ASP A 87 -2.21 -40.61 -24.40
N ARG A 88 -1.50 -40.26 -25.48
CA ARG A 88 -0.10 -39.82 -25.37
C ARG A 88 0.05 -38.35 -25.05
N VAL A 89 1.08 -38.05 -24.27
CA VAL A 89 1.49 -36.71 -23.87
C VAL A 89 2.93 -36.49 -24.33
N TYR A 90 3.17 -35.42 -25.08
CA TYR A 90 4.46 -35.10 -25.69
C TYR A 90 5.08 -33.90 -24.99
N ARG A 91 6.33 -34.05 -24.57
CA ARG A 91 7.11 -32.95 -23.99
C ARG A 91 7.44 -31.88 -25.04
N THR A 92 7.28 -30.59 -24.71
CA THR A 92 7.59 -29.50 -25.66
C THR A 92 8.97 -28.83 -25.48
N LYS A 93 9.61 -28.98 -24.31
CA LYS A 93 10.86 -28.31 -23.91
C LYS A 93 10.74 -26.78 -23.90
N LYS A 94 9.54 -26.28 -23.57
CA LYS A 94 9.21 -24.86 -23.38
C LYS A 94 8.51 -24.61 -22.06
N ILE A 95 9.00 -23.65 -21.28
CA ILE A 95 8.22 -23.00 -20.22
C ILE A 95 7.15 -22.11 -20.88
N VAL A 96 6.02 -21.87 -20.21
CA VAL A 96 4.93 -21.04 -20.73
C VAL A 96 5.44 -19.67 -21.20
N GLU A 97 5.33 -19.39 -22.50
CA GLU A 97 5.74 -18.13 -23.13
C GLU A 97 4.56 -17.48 -23.87
N VAL A 98 4.53 -16.16 -23.89
CA VAL A 98 3.46 -15.35 -24.51
C VAL A 98 4.04 -14.33 -25.50
N PRO A 99 3.27 -13.96 -26.55
CA PRO A 99 3.65 -12.87 -27.45
C PRO A 99 3.73 -11.54 -26.70
N VAL A 100 4.73 -10.71 -27.02
CA VAL A 100 4.95 -9.41 -26.36
C VAL A 100 5.30 -8.28 -27.33
N GLY A 101 5.12 -7.03 -26.88
CA GLY A 101 5.46 -5.80 -27.60
C GLY A 101 4.24 -5.05 -28.13
N ASP A 102 4.48 -3.98 -28.89
CA ASP A 102 3.44 -3.02 -29.30
C ASP A 102 2.31 -3.62 -30.18
N ILE A 103 2.50 -4.83 -30.72
CA ILE A 103 1.45 -5.59 -31.43
C ILE A 103 0.27 -6.02 -30.53
N MET A 104 0.44 -5.96 -29.21
CA MET A 104 -0.60 -6.25 -28.21
C MET A 104 -1.55 -5.07 -27.96
N LEU A 105 -1.16 -3.84 -28.32
CA LEU A 105 -1.97 -2.63 -28.10
C LEU A 105 -3.27 -2.68 -28.92
N GLY A 106 -4.39 -2.25 -28.32
CA GLY A 106 -5.72 -2.30 -28.94
C GLY A 106 -6.35 -3.70 -29.04
N ARG A 107 -5.67 -4.74 -28.50
CA ARG A 107 -6.10 -6.14 -28.58
C ARG A 107 -6.79 -6.62 -27.31
N VAL A 108 -7.69 -7.59 -27.48
CA VAL A 108 -8.15 -8.47 -26.39
C VAL A 108 -7.56 -9.85 -26.62
N VAL A 109 -6.88 -10.40 -25.62
CA VAL A 109 -6.18 -11.69 -25.69
C VAL A 109 -6.57 -12.61 -24.52
N ASP A 110 -6.46 -13.92 -24.73
CA ASP A 110 -6.61 -14.91 -23.68
C ASP A 110 -5.38 -14.96 -22.74
N ALA A 111 -5.43 -15.81 -21.72
CA ALA A 111 -4.31 -16.04 -20.80
C ALA A 111 -3.01 -16.51 -21.48
N LEU A 112 -3.05 -17.00 -22.72
CA LEU A 112 -1.89 -17.46 -23.50
C LEU A 112 -1.46 -16.42 -24.56
N GLY A 113 -2.04 -15.21 -24.55
CA GLY A 113 -1.76 -14.14 -25.50
C GLY A 113 -2.35 -14.35 -26.90
N LYS A 114 -3.26 -15.32 -27.08
CA LYS A 114 -3.96 -15.60 -28.34
C LYS A 114 -5.14 -14.62 -28.46
N ALA A 115 -5.39 -14.06 -29.65
CA ALA A 115 -6.39 -13.02 -29.83
C ALA A 115 -7.84 -13.54 -29.75
N VAL A 116 -8.69 -12.85 -28.98
CA VAL A 116 -10.13 -13.17 -28.80
C VAL A 116 -11.08 -12.02 -29.19
N ASP A 117 -10.54 -10.92 -29.70
CA ASP A 117 -11.28 -9.71 -30.14
C ASP A 117 -11.88 -9.78 -31.55
N ASN A 118 -11.68 -10.88 -32.28
CA ASN A 118 -11.99 -11.02 -33.71
C ASN A 118 -11.26 -10.04 -34.66
N LYS A 119 -10.26 -9.28 -34.19
CA LYS A 119 -9.43 -8.36 -34.99
C LYS A 119 -8.29 -9.11 -35.74
N GLY A 120 -8.41 -10.43 -35.92
CA GLY A 120 -7.44 -11.31 -36.59
C GLY A 120 -6.28 -11.78 -35.69
N ASN A 121 -5.55 -12.80 -36.12
CA ASN A 121 -4.46 -13.39 -35.32
C ASN A 121 -3.30 -12.40 -35.07
N ILE A 122 -2.70 -12.47 -33.88
CA ILE A 122 -1.47 -11.73 -33.56
C ILE A 122 -0.27 -12.47 -34.17
N VAL A 123 0.49 -11.78 -35.01
CA VAL A 123 1.70 -12.32 -35.67
C VAL A 123 2.93 -11.74 -34.97
N ALA A 124 3.22 -12.24 -33.78
CA ALA A 124 4.33 -11.76 -32.96
C ALA A 124 5.69 -12.35 -33.41
N ASN A 125 6.72 -11.50 -33.41
CA ASN A 125 8.11 -11.90 -33.67
C ASN A 125 8.92 -12.08 -32.37
N LYS A 126 8.38 -11.65 -31.21
CA LYS A 126 9.02 -11.74 -29.89
C LYS A 126 8.06 -12.42 -28.92
N PHE A 127 8.60 -13.36 -28.15
CA PHE A 127 7.93 -14.07 -27.08
C PHE A 127 8.72 -13.88 -25.79
N SER A 128 8.05 -14.03 -24.65
CA SER A 128 8.66 -13.95 -23.33
C SER A 128 8.01 -14.98 -22.40
N VAL A 129 8.82 -15.65 -21.58
CA VAL A 129 8.31 -16.51 -20.51
C VAL A 129 7.48 -15.71 -19.50
N ILE A 130 6.37 -16.30 -19.03
CA ILE A 130 5.49 -15.63 -18.05
C ILE A 130 6.07 -15.65 -16.64
N GLU A 131 6.93 -16.63 -16.34
CA GLU A 131 7.61 -16.79 -15.06
C GLU A 131 8.97 -16.09 -15.11
N LYS A 132 9.14 -15.05 -14.28
CA LYS A 132 10.39 -14.27 -14.17
C LYS A 132 10.66 -13.86 -12.74
N ILE A 133 11.94 -13.69 -12.45
CA ILE A 133 12.42 -13.06 -11.21
C ILE A 133 12.16 -11.54 -11.32
N ALA A 134 11.60 -10.94 -10.27
CA ALA A 134 11.37 -9.50 -10.19
C ALA A 134 12.69 -8.70 -10.15
N PRO A 135 12.74 -7.45 -10.65
CA PRO A 135 13.93 -6.60 -10.56
C PRO A 135 14.42 -6.44 -9.12
N GLY A 136 15.74 -6.55 -8.91
CA GLY A 136 16.35 -6.49 -7.58
C GLY A 136 16.35 -5.08 -6.99
N VAL A 137 16.67 -4.95 -5.70
CA VAL A 137 16.72 -3.63 -5.02
C VAL A 137 17.66 -2.66 -5.74
N MET A 138 18.79 -3.15 -6.24
CA MET A 138 19.80 -2.35 -6.97
C MET A 138 19.41 -1.99 -8.43
N ASP A 139 18.32 -2.56 -8.94
CA ASP A 139 17.80 -2.30 -10.29
C ASP A 139 16.65 -1.27 -10.29
N ARG A 140 16.17 -0.91 -9.09
CA ARG A 140 15.03 -0.01 -8.90
C ARG A 140 15.47 1.43 -8.65
N LYS A 141 14.55 2.36 -8.87
CA LYS A 141 14.66 3.78 -8.52
C LYS A 141 13.43 4.22 -7.74
N SER A 142 13.62 5.10 -6.76
CA SER A 142 12.53 5.62 -5.92
C SER A 142 11.41 6.22 -6.76
N VAL A 143 10.15 5.95 -6.39
CA VAL A 143 8.97 6.53 -7.04
C VAL A 143 8.92 8.04 -6.74
N HIS A 144 9.01 8.86 -7.79
CA HIS A 144 9.15 10.32 -7.71
C HIS A 144 8.41 11.07 -8.84
N GLN A 145 7.59 10.35 -9.62
CA GLN A 145 6.77 10.88 -10.70
C GLN A 145 5.32 10.43 -10.48
N PRO A 146 4.32 11.31 -10.67
CA PRO A 146 2.92 10.96 -10.53
C PRO A 146 2.47 9.98 -11.63
N LEU A 147 1.51 9.12 -11.29
CA LEU A 147 0.56 8.56 -12.24
C LEU A 147 -0.82 9.12 -11.88
N GLU A 148 -1.20 10.17 -12.60
CA GLU A 148 -2.45 10.90 -12.37
C GLU A 148 -3.66 10.02 -12.73
N THR A 149 -4.48 9.66 -11.74
CA THR A 149 -5.77 9.00 -11.98
C THR A 149 -6.81 9.98 -12.49
N GLY A 150 -6.71 11.27 -12.13
CA GLY A 150 -7.73 12.30 -12.39
C GLY A 150 -8.98 12.15 -11.55
N ILE A 151 -8.91 11.33 -10.51
CA ILE A 151 -9.95 11.17 -9.50
C ILE A 151 -9.54 12.04 -8.32
N LEU A 152 -10.28 13.12 -8.10
CA LEU A 152 -9.90 14.23 -7.21
C LEU A 152 -9.57 13.78 -5.78
N SER A 153 -10.22 12.72 -5.30
CA SER A 153 -10.00 12.13 -3.96
C SER A 153 -8.77 11.22 -3.89
N ILE A 154 -8.36 10.60 -5.00
CA ILE A 154 -7.16 9.76 -5.05
C ILE A 154 -5.93 10.64 -5.21
N ASP A 155 -5.85 11.45 -6.27
CA ASP A 155 -4.63 12.20 -6.59
C ASP A 155 -4.30 13.26 -5.50
N ALA A 156 -5.30 13.71 -4.73
CA ALA A 156 -5.10 14.59 -3.57
C ALA A 156 -4.73 13.88 -2.25
N MET A 157 -5.34 12.73 -1.90
CA MET A 157 -5.19 12.08 -0.58
C MET A 157 -4.38 10.77 -0.61
N PHE A 158 -4.48 10.01 -1.69
CA PHE A 158 -3.89 8.67 -1.90
C PHE A 158 -3.11 8.64 -3.22
N PRO A 159 -2.14 9.55 -3.40
CA PRO A 159 -1.47 9.73 -4.69
C PRO A 159 -0.73 8.46 -5.10
N ILE A 160 -0.82 8.14 -6.38
CA ILE A 160 -0.23 6.97 -7.01
C ILE A 160 0.93 7.44 -7.90
N GLY A 161 2.09 6.81 -7.78
CA GLY A 161 3.27 7.14 -8.56
C GLY A 161 3.59 6.11 -9.65
N LYS A 162 4.42 6.53 -10.60
CA LYS A 162 5.00 5.68 -11.66
C LYS A 162 5.95 4.65 -11.04
N GLY A 163 5.54 3.37 -11.04
CA GLY A 163 6.21 2.27 -10.36
C GLY A 163 5.66 1.89 -8.97
N GLN A 164 4.52 2.44 -8.55
CA GLN A 164 3.86 2.13 -7.27
C GLN A 164 2.83 1.02 -7.41
N ARG A 165 2.52 0.32 -6.31
CA ARG A 165 1.48 -0.72 -6.23
C ARG A 165 0.40 -0.27 -5.25
N GLU A 166 -0.78 0.10 -5.75
CA GLU A 166 -1.88 0.66 -4.94
C GLU A 166 -3.12 -0.24 -5.02
N LEU A 167 -3.46 -0.89 -3.90
CA LEU A 167 -4.56 -1.86 -3.82
C LEU A 167 -5.93 -1.17 -3.84
N ILE A 168 -6.82 -1.51 -4.77
CA ILE A 168 -8.23 -1.09 -4.73
C ILE A 168 -9.06 -2.20 -4.07
N ILE A 169 -9.49 -1.98 -2.82
CA ILE A 169 -10.10 -3.01 -1.97
C ILE A 169 -11.48 -2.58 -1.48
N GLY A 170 -12.42 -3.54 -1.43
CA GLY A 170 -13.76 -3.34 -0.87
C GLY A 170 -14.78 -4.32 -1.44
N ASP A 171 -16.05 -4.12 -1.10
CA ASP A 171 -17.11 -5.09 -1.42
C ASP A 171 -17.50 -5.10 -2.91
N ARG A 172 -18.40 -6.02 -3.27
CA ARG A 172 -19.10 -6.06 -4.55
C ARG A 172 -19.79 -4.73 -4.85
N GLN A 173 -19.75 -4.33 -6.13
CA GLN A 173 -20.48 -3.18 -6.68
C GLN A 173 -20.16 -1.79 -6.09
N THR A 174 -19.10 -1.66 -5.29
CA THR A 174 -18.66 -0.38 -4.68
C THR A 174 -17.99 0.61 -5.64
N GLY A 175 -17.70 0.21 -6.89
CA GLY A 175 -17.07 1.06 -7.91
C GLY A 175 -15.56 0.81 -8.15
N LYS A 176 -14.99 -0.29 -7.64
CA LYS A 176 -13.55 -0.62 -7.79
C LYS A 176 -13.05 -0.59 -9.25
N THR A 177 -13.73 -1.31 -10.14
CA THR A 177 -13.42 -1.38 -11.58
C THR A 177 -13.53 -0.01 -12.25
N THR A 178 -14.47 0.84 -11.83
CA THR A 178 -14.64 2.20 -12.34
C THR A 178 -13.41 3.06 -12.08
N ILE A 179 -12.87 3.03 -10.86
CA ILE A 179 -11.63 3.76 -10.51
C ILE A 179 -10.47 3.35 -11.43
N ALA A 180 -10.35 2.05 -11.71
CA ALA A 180 -9.28 1.53 -12.56
C ALA A 180 -9.48 1.90 -14.06
N ILE A 181 -10.73 1.95 -14.55
CA ILE A 181 -11.07 2.41 -15.89
C ILE A 181 -10.80 3.91 -16.04
N ASP A 182 -11.26 4.73 -15.09
CA ASP A 182 -11.02 6.18 -15.05
C ASP A 182 -9.51 6.49 -15.08
N ALA A 183 -8.72 5.76 -14.30
CA ALA A 183 -7.26 5.87 -14.32
C ALA A 183 -6.64 5.51 -15.68
N ILE A 184 -7.14 4.46 -16.37
CA ILE A 184 -6.71 4.12 -17.74
C ILE A 184 -7.14 5.21 -18.74
N ILE A 185 -8.38 5.71 -18.69
CA ILE A 185 -8.89 6.78 -19.57
C ILE A 185 -8.03 8.04 -19.43
N ASN A 186 -7.62 8.40 -18.22
CA ASN A 186 -6.81 9.59 -18.00
C ASN A 186 -5.36 9.46 -18.53
N GLN A 187 -4.87 8.25 -18.85
CA GLN A 187 -3.53 8.10 -19.46
C GLN A 187 -3.46 8.56 -20.94
N LYS A 188 -4.60 8.93 -21.54
CA LYS A 188 -4.67 9.41 -22.93
C LYS A 188 -3.74 10.61 -23.15
N GLY A 189 -2.76 10.44 -24.04
CA GLY A 189 -1.74 11.46 -24.35
C GLY A 189 -0.60 11.59 -23.32
N ARG A 190 -0.57 10.79 -22.25
CA ARG A 190 0.48 10.84 -21.21
C ARG A 190 1.68 9.90 -21.43
N ASN A 191 1.72 9.20 -22.56
CA ASN A 191 2.75 8.20 -22.90
C ASN A 191 2.90 7.10 -21.82
N VAL A 192 1.76 6.58 -21.37
CA VAL A 192 1.66 5.42 -20.46
C VAL A 192 0.86 4.33 -21.16
N ASN A 193 1.47 3.17 -21.41
CA ASN A 193 0.75 2.02 -21.94
C ASN A 193 -0.10 1.38 -20.83
N CYS A 194 -1.21 0.73 -21.18
CA CYS A 194 -2.12 0.14 -20.20
C CYS A 194 -2.34 -1.36 -20.43
N VAL A 195 -2.47 -2.11 -19.33
CA VAL A 195 -2.88 -3.51 -19.33
C VAL A 195 -4.03 -3.69 -18.34
N TYR A 196 -5.17 -4.21 -18.80
CA TYR A 196 -6.30 -4.59 -17.93
C TYR A 196 -6.44 -6.11 -17.96
N VAL A 197 -6.19 -6.76 -16.82
CA VAL A 197 -6.29 -8.22 -16.65
C VAL A 197 -7.63 -8.56 -16.01
N ALA A 198 -8.53 -9.16 -16.77
CA ALA A 198 -9.80 -9.71 -16.29
C ALA A 198 -9.62 -11.17 -15.85
N ILE A 199 -9.88 -11.46 -14.58
CA ILE A 199 -9.63 -12.76 -13.93
C ILE A 199 -10.96 -13.27 -13.38
N GLY A 200 -11.45 -14.41 -13.88
CA GLY A 200 -12.72 -15.01 -13.44
C GLY A 200 -13.93 -14.09 -13.65
N GLN A 201 -13.86 -13.18 -14.63
CA GLN A 201 -14.93 -12.23 -14.92
C GLN A 201 -15.96 -12.81 -15.90
N LYS A 202 -17.15 -12.21 -15.94
CA LYS A 202 -18.17 -12.53 -16.95
C LYS A 202 -17.84 -11.83 -18.26
N ASN A 203 -17.98 -12.53 -19.39
CA ASN A 203 -17.71 -11.99 -20.74
C ASN A 203 -18.56 -10.73 -21.03
N SER A 204 -19.77 -10.64 -20.47
CA SER A 204 -20.62 -9.43 -20.53
C SER A 204 -20.02 -8.22 -19.81
N THR A 205 -19.31 -8.44 -18.68
CA THR A 205 -18.60 -7.38 -17.95
C THR A 205 -17.39 -6.94 -18.76
N ILE A 206 -16.56 -7.89 -19.23
CA ILE A 206 -15.38 -7.63 -20.05
C ILE A 206 -15.74 -6.84 -21.31
N ALA A 207 -16.81 -7.24 -22.01
CA ALA A 207 -17.31 -6.54 -23.20
C ALA A 207 -17.86 -5.13 -22.92
N ASN A 208 -18.28 -4.84 -21.68
CA ASN A 208 -18.61 -3.48 -21.27
C ASN A 208 -17.34 -2.66 -21.02
N VAL A 209 -16.35 -3.20 -20.27
CA VAL A 209 -15.06 -2.53 -20.05
C VAL A 209 -14.37 -2.19 -21.38
N VAL A 210 -14.31 -3.13 -22.31
CA VAL A 210 -13.75 -2.88 -23.65
C VAL A 210 -14.52 -1.78 -24.38
N ARG A 211 -15.86 -1.77 -24.33
CA ARG A 211 -16.67 -0.72 -24.97
C ARG A 211 -16.43 0.65 -24.34
N ASP A 212 -16.33 0.73 -23.02
CA ASP A 212 -16.10 1.98 -22.31
C ASP A 212 -14.69 2.52 -22.62
N LEU A 213 -13.68 1.64 -22.73
CA LEU A 213 -12.35 2.00 -23.18
C LEU A 213 -12.31 2.40 -24.68
N GLU A 214 -13.05 1.74 -25.57
CA GLU A 214 -13.15 2.12 -26.99
C GLU A 214 -13.88 3.48 -27.15
N ALA A 215 -14.94 3.74 -26.37
CA ALA A 215 -15.71 4.98 -26.42
C ALA A 215 -14.89 6.24 -26.06
N HIS A 216 -13.90 6.11 -25.18
CA HIS A 216 -12.99 7.21 -24.82
C HIS A 216 -11.69 7.21 -25.64
N GLY A 217 -11.51 6.25 -26.55
CA GLY A 217 -10.26 6.05 -27.31
C GLY A 217 -9.08 5.56 -26.45
N ALA A 218 -9.36 4.95 -25.30
CA ALA A 218 -8.35 4.42 -24.40
C ALA A 218 -7.77 3.06 -24.86
N MET A 219 -8.52 2.30 -25.68
CA MET A 219 -8.00 1.05 -26.25
C MET A 219 -6.76 1.25 -27.14
N GLU A 220 -6.54 2.43 -27.73
CA GLU A 220 -5.38 2.70 -28.60
C GLU A 220 -4.03 2.40 -27.91
N TYR A 221 -3.96 2.58 -26.59
CA TYR A 221 -2.79 2.31 -25.76
C TYR A 221 -3.03 1.21 -24.70
N THR A 222 -4.16 0.49 -24.77
CA THR A 222 -4.53 -0.55 -23.78
C THR A 222 -4.55 -1.95 -24.40
N THR A 223 -3.96 -2.93 -23.71
CA THR A 223 -4.18 -4.36 -23.93
C THR A 223 -5.14 -4.91 -22.89
N VAL A 224 -6.10 -5.74 -23.29
CA VAL A 224 -6.95 -6.48 -22.34
C VAL A 224 -6.55 -7.95 -22.37
N VAL A 225 -6.14 -8.49 -21.22
CA VAL A 225 -5.90 -9.92 -21.02
C VAL A 225 -7.12 -10.49 -20.30
N THR A 226 -7.67 -11.61 -20.76
CA THR A 226 -8.86 -12.21 -20.14
C THR A 226 -8.68 -13.70 -19.84
N ALA A 227 -9.14 -14.11 -18.66
CA ALA A 227 -9.47 -15.48 -18.33
C ALA A 227 -10.88 -15.50 -17.72
N ASN A 228 -11.80 -16.13 -18.44
CA ASN A 228 -13.23 -15.99 -18.21
C ASN A 228 -13.71 -16.90 -17.06
N ALA A 229 -14.82 -16.54 -16.41
CA ALA A 229 -15.39 -17.32 -15.31
C ALA A 229 -15.81 -18.76 -15.69
N SER A 230 -15.93 -19.06 -16.99
CA SER A 230 -16.25 -20.38 -17.56
C SER A 230 -15.02 -21.16 -18.04
N GLU A 231 -13.82 -20.60 -17.94
CA GLU A 231 -12.56 -21.24 -18.34
C GLU A 231 -11.88 -21.94 -17.17
N LEU A 232 -11.02 -22.92 -17.47
CA LEU A 232 -10.32 -23.70 -16.46
C LEU A 232 -9.55 -22.80 -15.47
N PRO A 233 -9.48 -23.17 -14.17
CA PRO A 233 -8.71 -22.43 -13.17
C PRO A 233 -7.24 -22.18 -13.57
N ALA A 234 -6.68 -23.04 -14.42
CA ALA A 234 -5.35 -22.88 -15.01
C ALA A 234 -5.16 -21.58 -15.80
N LEU A 235 -6.15 -21.21 -16.63
CA LEU A 235 -6.09 -19.99 -17.43
C LEU A 235 -6.29 -18.76 -16.53
N GLN A 236 -7.17 -18.87 -15.53
CA GLN A 236 -7.36 -17.85 -14.50
C GLN A 236 -6.10 -17.64 -13.64
N TYR A 237 -5.34 -18.70 -13.37
CA TYR A 237 -4.04 -18.66 -12.70
C TYR A 237 -2.94 -17.99 -13.55
N ILE A 238 -2.91 -18.26 -14.87
CA ILE A 238 -1.89 -17.73 -15.78
C ILE A 238 -2.10 -16.24 -16.12
N ALA A 239 -3.35 -15.79 -16.30
CA ALA A 239 -3.65 -14.46 -16.88
C ALA A 239 -2.92 -13.25 -16.23
N PRO A 240 -2.74 -13.16 -14.90
CA PRO A 240 -1.97 -12.08 -14.29
C PRO A 240 -0.49 -12.08 -14.67
N PHE A 241 0.12 -13.27 -14.74
CA PHE A 241 1.52 -13.43 -15.16
C PHE A 241 1.71 -13.06 -16.63
N THR A 242 0.75 -13.40 -17.49
CA THR A 242 0.71 -12.94 -18.89
C THR A 242 0.60 -11.42 -19.00
N GLY A 243 -0.31 -10.79 -18.22
CA GLY A 243 -0.48 -9.35 -18.19
C GLY A 243 0.80 -8.58 -17.81
N VAL A 244 1.45 -8.97 -16.70
CA VAL A 244 2.70 -8.30 -16.28
C VAL A 244 3.85 -8.59 -17.24
N THR A 245 3.87 -9.75 -17.91
CA THR A 245 4.90 -10.09 -18.90
C THR A 245 4.81 -9.23 -20.16
N ILE A 246 3.60 -8.83 -20.57
CA ILE A 246 3.38 -7.82 -21.62
C ILE A 246 3.83 -6.43 -21.14
N ALA A 247 3.52 -6.06 -19.89
CA ALA A 247 3.92 -4.78 -19.29
C ALA A 247 5.46 -4.63 -19.18
N GLU A 248 6.17 -5.69 -18.78
CA GLU A 248 7.64 -5.72 -18.68
C GLU A 248 8.35 -5.45 -19.99
N GLU A 249 7.81 -5.91 -21.12
CA GLU A 249 8.39 -5.63 -22.44
C GLU A 249 8.45 -4.13 -22.71
N TRP A 250 7.44 -3.38 -22.29
CA TRP A 250 7.42 -1.92 -22.40
C TRP A 250 8.27 -1.23 -21.32
N MET A 251 8.28 -1.76 -20.09
CA MET A 251 9.14 -1.27 -19.01
C MET A 251 10.63 -1.33 -19.40
N HIS A 252 11.08 -2.44 -19.98
CA HIS A 252 12.45 -2.61 -20.49
C HIS A 252 12.75 -1.81 -21.77
N GLN A 253 11.72 -1.30 -22.45
CA GLN A 253 11.86 -0.30 -23.52
C GLN A 253 11.90 1.15 -22.98
N GLY A 254 11.91 1.33 -21.65
CA GLY A 254 11.91 2.65 -21.00
C GLY A 254 10.54 3.36 -21.00
N LYS A 255 9.45 2.66 -21.37
CA LYS A 255 8.09 3.20 -21.29
C LYS A 255 7.57 3.09 -19.85
N ASP A 256 6.61 3.95 -19.50
CA ASP A 256 5.81 3.79 -18.30
C ASP A 256 4.54 2.98 -18.62
N VAL A 257 4.09 2.15 -17.68
CA VAL A 257 2.95 1.25 -17.86
C VAL A 257 2.04 1.27 -16.63
N LEU A 258 0.74 1.19 -16.85
CA LEU A 258 -0.29 0.96 -15.84
C LEU A 258 -0.88 -0.44 -16.02
N ILE A 259 -0.86 -1.28 -14.98
CA ILE A 259 -1.50 -2.60 -14.98
C ILE A 259 -2.60 -2.71 -13.92
N VAL A 260 -3.77 -3.21 -14.33
CA VAL A 260 -4.93 -3.46 -13.47
C VAL A 260 -5.17 -4.96 -13.40
N TYR A 261 -5.47 -5.48 -12.20
CA TYR A 261 -5.87 -6.88 -12.01
C TYR A 261 -7.27 -6.95 -11.39
N ASP A 262 -8.29 -7.35 -12.17
CA ASP A 262 -9.71 -7.41 -11.77
C ASP A 262 -10.20 -8.88 -11.81
N ASP A 263 -10.10 -9.68 -10.74
CA ASP A 263 -9.55 -9.34 -9.41
C ASP A 263 -8.66 -10.46 -8.85
N LEU A 264 -7.77 -10.10 -7.91
CA LEU A 264 -6.85 -11.06 -7.30
C LEU A 264 -7.51 -11.95 -6.24
N SER A 265 -8.75 -11.67 -5.80
CA SER A 265 -9.51 -12.61 -4.96
C SER A 265 -9.84 -13.86 -5.77
N LYS A 266 -10.26 -13.69 -7.04
CA LYS A 266 -10.49 -14.79 -7.99
C LYS A 266 -9.19 -15.49 -8.40
N HIS A 267 -8.07 -14.77 -8.53
CA HIS A 267 -6.75 -15.39 -8.77
C HIS A 267 -6.35 -16.36 -7.66
N ALA A 268 -6.46 -15.94 -6.39
CA ALA A 268 -6.21 -16.80 -5.24
C ALA A 268 -7.20 -17.99 -5.17
N ILE A 269 -8.48 -17.78 -5.50
CA ILE A 269 -9.48 -18.86 -5.55
C ILE A 269 -9.13 -19.88 -6.64
N ALA A 270 -8.71 -19.44 -7.83
CA ALA A 270 -8.27 -20.33 -8.90
C ALA A 270 -7.04 -21.16 -8.49
N TYR A 271 -6.03 -20.53 -7.86
CA TYR A 271 -4.86 -21.27 -7.36
C TYR A 271 -5.19 -22.25 -6.24
N ARG A 272 -6.15 -21.90 -5.38
CA ARG A 272 -6.70 -22.81 -4.36
C ARG A 272 -7.36 -24.02 -4.99
N THR A 273 -8.20 -23.84 -6.00
CA THR A 273 -8.83 -24.95 -6.73
C THR A 273 -7.79 -25.86 -7.37
N LEU A 274 -6.77 -25.29 -8.05
CA LEU A 274 -5.67 -26.09 -8.61
C LEU A 274 -4.92 -26.88 -7.54
N SER A 275 -4.58 -26.24 -6.42
CA SER A 275 -3.83 -26.89 -5.33
C SER A 275 -4.62 -28.03 -4.66
N LEU A 276 -5.93 -27.85 -4.45
CA LEU A 276 -6.79 -28.88 -3.89
C LEU A 276 -6.99 -30.07 -4.84
N LEU A 277 -7.13 -29.82 -6.15
CA LEU A 277 -7.20 -30.87 -7.17
C LEU A 277 -5.86 -31.62 -7.32
N LEU A 278 -4.73 -30.92 -7.20
CA LEU A 278 -3.39 -31.50 -7.05
C LEU A 278 -3.12 -32.12 -5.66
N ARG A 279 -4.14 -32.24 -4.80
CA ARG A 279 -4.09 -32.81 -3.44
C ARG A 279 -3.02 -32.21 -2.51
N ARG A 280 -2.57 -30.98 -2.78
CA ARG A 280 -1.60 -30.27 -1.92
C ARG A 280 -2.24 -29.95 -0.57
N PRO A 281 -1.48 -30.05 0.55
CA PRO A 281 -2.02 -29.79 1.88
C PRO A 281 -2.51 -28.33 2.00
N PRO A 282 -3.80 -28.11 2.35
CA PRO A 282 -4.37 -26.78 2.45
C PRO A 282 -4.07 -26.12 3.82
N GLY A 283 -3.98 -24.79 3.82
CA GLY A 283 -3.87 -23.95 5.02
C GLY A 283 -5.15 -23.18 5.33
N ARG A 284 -4.99 -21.97 5.89
CA ARG A 284 -6.11 -21.09 6.28
C ARG A 284 -7.06 -20.82 5.10
N GLU A 285 -8.36 -20.86 5.38
CA GLU A 285 -9.43 -20.68 4.37
C GLU A 285 -9.28 -21.64 3.16
N ALA A 286 -8.65 -22.79 3.40
CA ALA A 286 -8.25 -23.82 2.44
C ALA A 286 -7.27 -23.38 1.32
N TYR A 287 -6.69 -22.18 1.37
CA TYR A 287 -5.65 -21.76 0.42
C TYR A 287 -4.32 -22.51 0.69
N PRO A 288 -3.50 -22.79 -0.34
CA PRO A 288 -2.18 -23.38 -0.14
C PRO A 288 -1.24 -22.40 0.58
N GLY A 289 -0.24 -22.92 1.31
CA GLY A 289 0.65 -22.10 2.14
C GLY A 289 1.49 -21.07 1.38
N ASP A 290 1.70 -21.27 0.08
CA ASP A 290 2.43 -20.38 -0.83
C ASP A 290 1.55 -19.32 -1.52
N VAL A 291 0.26 -19.19 -1.18
CA VAL A 291 -0.63 -18.16 -1.77
C VAL A 291 -0.13 -16.73 -1.53
N PHE A 292 0.64 -16.49 -0.45
CA PHE A 292 1.34 -15.22 -0.24
C PHE A 292 2.44 -15.02 -1.29
N TYR A 293 3.25 -16.06 -1.56
CA TYR A 293 4.30 -16.03 -2.58
C TYR A 293 3.72 -15.83 -3.98
N LEU A 294 2.55 -16.41 -4.29
CA LEU A 294 1.84 -16.18 -5.55
C LEU A 294 1.62 -14.69 -5.85
N HIS A 295 1.10 -13.94 -4.88
CA HIS A 295 0.79 -12.52 -5.05
C HIS A 295 2.04 -11.64 -4.90
N SER A 296 3.00 -11.99 -4.03
CA SER A 296 4.24 -11.20 -3.90
C SER A 296 5.12 -11.31 -5.15
N ARG A 297 5.34 -12.52 -5.70
CA ARG A 297 6.12 -12.72 -6.94
C ARG A 297 5.46 -12.11 -8.19
N LEU A 298 4.14 -11.92 -8.16
CA LEU A 298 3.40 -11.18 -9.19
C LEU A 298 3.60 -9.66 -9.03
N LEU A 299 3.36 -9.12 -7.83
CA LEU A 299 3.32 -7.68 -7.59
C LEU A 299 4.71 -7.05 -7.43
N GLU A 300 5.74 -7.80 -6.99
CA GLU A 300 7.13 -7.31 -6.92
C GLU A 300 7.76 -7.03 -8.30
N ARG A 301 7.19 -7.59 -9.38
CA ARG A 301 7.58 -7.26 -10.76
C ARG A 301 7.17 -5.85 -11.17
N ALA A 302 6.15 -5.28 -10.51
CA ALA A 302 5.75 -3.90 -10.69
C ALA A 302 6.65 -2.95 -9.86
N CYS A 303 7.46 -2.15 -10.54
CA CYS A 303 8.39 -1.21 -9.93
C CYS A 303 8.75 -0.08 -10.92
N LYS A 304 9.65 0.84 -10.52
CA LYS A 304 10.36 1.74 -11.44
C LYS A 304 11.83 1.34 -11.52
N LEU A 305 12.33 1.17 -12.74
CA LEU A 305 13.72 0.82 -13.01
C LEU A 305 14.66 2.02 -12.81
N LYS A 306 15.94 1.74 -12.56
CA LYS A 306 17.02 2.73 -12.61
C LYS A 306 17.27 3.25 -14.03
N ASP A 307 17.91 4.41 -14.12
CA ASP A 307 18.12 5.11 -15.40
C ASP A 307 19.00 4.31 -16.37
N GLU A 308 19.97 3.55 -15.85
CA GLU A 308 20.81 2.60 -16.60
C GLU A 308 20.02 1.48 -17.28
N LEU A 309 18.82 1.17 -16.78
CA LEU A 309 17.90 0.17 -17.31
C LEU A 309 16.71 0.82 -18.05
N GLY A 310 16.87 2.08 -18.48
CA GLY A 310 15.89 2.81 -19.28
C GLY A 310 14.84 3.60 -18.50
N ALA A 311 14.92 3.65 -17.16
CA ALA A 311 14.00 4.40 -16.28
C ALA A 311 12.49 4.06 -16.38
N GLY A 312 12.10 3.04 -17.16
CA GLY A 312 10.71 2.64 -17.34
C GLY A 312 10.05 2.16 -16.03
N SER A 313 8.72 2.07 -16.02
CA SER A 313 7.98 1.65 -14.83
C SER A 313 6.72 0.84 -15.12
N ILE A 314 6.29 0.06 -14.13
CA ILE A 314 4.97 -0.58 -14.07
C ILE A 314 4.32 -0.14 -12.75
N THR A 315 3.26 0.66 -12.84
CA THR A 315 2.35 0.94 -11.73
C THR A 315 1.25 -0.11 -11.71
N ALA A 316 0.99 -0.73 -10.55
CA ALA A 316 -0.02 -1.78 -10.41
C ALA A 316 -1.22 -1.30 -9.58
N LEU A 317 -2.43 -1.55 -10.09
CA LEU A 317 -3.70 -1.40 -9.40
C LEU A 317 -4.36 -2.79 -9.24
N PRO A 318 -3.89 -3.64 -8.31
CA PRO A 318 -4.59 -4.86 -7.98
C PRO A 318 -5.94 -4.56 -7.34
N ILE A 319 -6.99 -5.26 -7.76
CA ILE A 319 -8.32 -5.19 -7.15
C ILE A 319 -8.51 -6.40 -6.24
N ILE A 320 -9.08 -6.17 -5.04
CA ILE A 320 -9.52 -7.22 -4.12
C ILE A 320 -11.01 -7.04 -3.78
N GLU A 321 -11.75 -8.14 -3.83
CA GLU A 321 -13.12 -8.23 -3.32
C GLU A 321 -13.10 -8.71 -1.87
N THR A 322 -13.56 -7.86 -0.93
CA THR A 322 -13.92 -8.26 0.44
C THR A 322 -15.32 -8.87 0.47
N GLN A 323 -15.60 -9.67 1.51
CA GLN A 323 -16.96 -10.09 1.84
C GLN A 323 -17.43 -9.29 3.06
N ALA A 324 -18.52 -8.53 2.92
CA ALA A 324 -19.13 -7.72 3.99
C ALA A 324 -18.16 -6.77 4.73
N GLY A 325 -17.18 -6.21 4.01
CA GLY A 325 -16.17 -5.29 4.53
C GLY A 325 -15.02 -5.94 5.29
N ASP A 326 -14.94 -7.27 5.39
CA ASP A 326 -13.89 -7.95 6.15
C ASP A 326 -12.51 -7.84 5.47
N ILE A 327 -11.64 -7.04 6.09
CA ILE A 327 -10.22 -6.88 5.75
C ILE A 327 -9.31 -7.87 6.49
N SER A 328 -9.83 -8.60 7.50
CA SER A 328 -9.07 -9.58 8.29
C SER A 328 -9.05 -10.98 7.69
N ALA A 329 -9.86 -11.22 6.65
CA ALA A 329 -9.76 -12.39 5.77
C ALA A 329 -8.35 -12.53 5.16
N TYR A 330 -7.96 -13.75 4.84
CA TYR A 330 -6.55 -14.08 4.57
C TYR A 330 -5.98 -13.38 3.33
N ILE A 331 -6.70 -13.40 2.20
CA ILE A 331 -6.21 -12.80 0.95
C ILE A 331 -6.14 -11.26 1.01
N PRO A 332 -7.15 -10.52 1.54
CA PRO A 332 -7.01 -9.10 1.85
C PRO A 332 -5.78 -8.76 2.69
N THR A 333 -5.57 -9.46 3.81
CA THR A 333 -4.44 -9.25 4.72
C THR A 333 -3.09 -9.43 3.99
N ASN A 334 -2.97 -10.49 3.19
CA ASN A 334 -1.77 -10.76 2.40
C ASN A 334 -1.49 -9.62 1.40
N VAL A 335 -2.48 -9.17 0.62
CA VAL A 335 -2.23 -8.15 -0.41
C VAL A 335 -1.98 -6.77 0.19
N ILE A 336 -2.63 -6.38 1.30
CA ILE A 336 -2.37 -5.11 2.02
C ILE A 336 -0.91 -5.01 2.52
N SER A 337 -0.27 -6.14 2.81
CA SER A 337 1.15 -6.20 3.23
C SER A 337 2.14 -6.32 2.07
N ILE A 338 1.67 -6.59 0.84
CA ILE A 338 2.50 -6.62 -0.39
C ILE A 338 2.45 -5.28 -1.14
N THR A 339 1.32 -4.57 -1.15
CA THR A 339 1.19 -3.29 -1.89
C THR A 339 1.76 -2.11 -1.12
N ASP A 340 2.23 -1.09 -1.86
CA ASP A 340 2.73 0.17 -1.29
C ASP A 340 1.61 1.01 -0.69
N GLY A 341 0.37 0.80 -1.10
CA GLY A 341 -0.80 1.40 -0.46
C GLY A 341 -2.10 0.67 -0.72
N GLN A 342 -3.19 1.24 -0.22
CA GLN A 342 -4.54 0.79 -0.45
C GLN A 342 -5.57 1.94 -0.47
N ILE A 343 -6.56 1.81 -1.34
CA ILE A 343 -7.77 2.63 -1.46
C ILE A 343 -8.95 1.75 -1.05
N PHE A 344 -9.53 2.04 0.12
CA PHE A 344 -10.62 1.26 0.70
C PHE A 344 -11.99 1.83 0.31
N MET A 345 -12.87 0.97 -0.23
CA MET A 345 -14.14 1.32 -0.85
C MET A 345 -15.32 0.81 -0.03
N MET A 346 -16.11 1.73 0.56
CA MET A 346 -17.19 1.37 1.49
C MET A 346 -18.57 1.33 0.83
N THR A 347 -19.28 0.23 1.07
CA THR A 347 -20.69 0.03 0.69
C THR A 347 -21.62 1.10 1.28
N SER A 348 -21.38 1.55 2.51
CA SER A 348 -22.15 2.62 3.17
C SER A 348 -22.05 3.96 2.43
N LEU A 349 -20.84 4.36 2.04
CA LEU A 349 -20.58 5.59 1.28
C LEU A 349 -21.22 5.53 -0.11
N PHE A 350 -21.07 4.39 -0.80
CA PHE A 350 -21.68 4.18 -2.12
C PHE A 350 -23.21 4.30 -2.08
N ASN A 351 -23.84 3.73 -1.04
CA ASN A 351 -25.29 3.79 -0.81
C ASN A 351 -25.76 5.19 -0.39
N ALA A 352 -24.93 5.95 0.34
CA ALA A 352 -25.16 7.38 0.64
C ALA A 352 -24.92 8.31 -0.57
N GLY A 353 -24.68 7.75 -1.77
CA GLY A 353 -24.43 8.53 -2.98
C GLY A 353 -23.10 9.28 -2.96
N GLN A 354 -22.11 8.83 -2.18
CA GLN A 354 -20.73 9.26 -2.29
C GLN A 354 -20.02 8.38 -3.33
N ARG A 355 -19.62 8.98 -4.45
CA ARG A 355 -18.92 8.31 -5.56
C ARG A 355 -17.77 9.21 -6.00
N PRO A 356 -16.52 8.72 -6.06
CA PRO A 356 -16.07 7.41 -5.61
C PRO A 356 -16.25 7.21 -4.09
N ALA A 357 -16.48 5.96 -3.67
CA ALA A 357 -16.90 5.60 -2.31
C ALA A 357 -15.72 5.35 -1.35
N ILE A 358 -14.69 6.22 -1.40
CA ILE A 358 -13.41 6.02 -0.71
C ILE A 358 -13.51 6.37 0.78
N ASP A 359 -12.93 5.52 1.63
CA ASP A 359 -12.71 5.85 3.04
C ASP A 359 -11.43 6.66 3.26
N ALA A 360 -11.53 7.77 3.99
CA ALA A 360 -10.39 8.66 4.23
C ALA A 360 -9.41 8.16 5.31
N GLY A 361 -9.84 7.26 6.21
CA GLY A 361 -9.03 6.76 7.32
C GLY A 361 -8.27 5.49 6.97
N GLN A 362 -8.99 4.49 6.44
CA GLN A 362 -8.45 3.17 6.08
C GLN A 362 -7.59 3.17 4.83
N SER A 363 -7.76 4.14 3.92
CA SER A 363 -6.94 4.28 2.72
C SER A 363 -5.58 4.91 3.06
N VAL A 364 -4.49 4.44 2.45
CA VAL A 364 -3.11 4.87 2.72
C VAL A 364 -2.25 4.65 1.47
N SER A 365 -1.62 5.71 0.94
CA SER A 365 -0.49 5.59 0.01
C SER A 365 0.80 5.81 0.80
N ARG A 366 1.69 4.80 0.89
CA ARG A 366 2.94 4.91 1.67
C ARG A 366 4.04 5.71 0.93
N VAL A 367 3.93 5.87 -0.39
CA VAL A 367 4.76 6.80 -1.19
C VAL A 367 4.35 8.26 -0.91
N GLY A 368 3.04 8.49 -0.74
CA GLY A 368 2.49 9.78 -0.35
C GLY A 368 2.92 10.92 -1.28
N SER A 369 3.23 12.08 -0.70
CA SER A 369 3.47 13.32 -1.46
C SER A 369 4.77 13.36 -2.30
N ALA A 370 5.49 12.25 -2.44
CA ALA A 370 6.53 12.07 -3.47
C ALA A 370 5.92 11.73 -4.86
N ALA A 371 4.70 11.17 -4.88
CA ALA A 371 3.92 10.90 -6.08
C ALA A 371 2.99 12.06 -6.50
N GLN A 372 3.19 13.27 -5.97
CA GLN A 372 2.36 14.45 -6.28
C GLN A 372 3.17 15.58 -6.93
N ILE A 373 2.56 16.23 -7.91
CA ILE A 373 3.04 17.53 -8.39
C ILE A 373 2.79 18.64 -7.35
N LYS A 374 3.51 19.75 -7.52
CA LYS A 374 3.65 20.77 -6.47
C LYS A 374 2.33 21.50 -6.14
N SER A 375 1.49 21.87 -7.11
CA SER A 375 0.21 22.54 -6.84
C SER A 375 -0.80 21.65 -6.12
N VAL A 376 -1.04 20.42 -6.59
CA VAL A 376 -1.91 19.43 -5.90
C VAL A 376 -1.37 19.10 -4.51
N LYS A 377 -0.06 18.95 -4.34
CA LYS A 377 0.58 18.81 -3.02
C LYS A 377 0.34 20.02 -2.11
N GLN A 378 0.34 21.24 -2.65
CA GLN A 378 0.11 22.49 -1.91
C GLN A 378 -1.36 22.74 -1.55
N THR A 379 -2.31 21.99 -2.10
CA THR A 379 -3.76 22.12 -1.82
C THR A 379 -4.37 20.89 -1.14
N GLY A 380 -3.89 19.68 -1.46
CA GLY A 380 -4.39 18.42 -0.91
C GLY A 380 -3.77 18.00 0.44
N ALA A 381 -2.65 18.58 0.87
CA ALA A 381 -1.87 18.06 2.01
C ALA A 381 -2.64 17.93 3.35
N SER A 382 -3.60 18.79 3.65
CA SER A 382 -4.44 18.68 4.86
C SER A 382 -5.72 17.87 4.65
N LEU A 383 -6.13 17.63 3.40
CA LEU A 383 -7.45 17.10 3.04
C LEU A 383 -7.76 15.75 3.70
N LYS A 384 -6.78 14.83 3.74
CA LYS A 384 -6.94 13.53 4.40
C LYS A 384 -7.24 13.67 5.90
N LEU A 385 -6.51 14.55 6.59
CA LEU A 385 -6.67 14.77 8.04
C LEU A 385 -7.99 15.50 8.34
N GLU A 386 -8.36 16.49 7.53
CA GLU A 386 -9.63 17.22 7.67
C GLU A 386 -10.84 16.28 7.43
N LEU A 387 -10.78 15.38 6.44
CA LEU A 387 -11.84 14.40 6.20
C LEU A 387 -11.87 13.24 7.20
N ALA A 388 -10.73 12.81 7.75
CA ALA A 388 -10.70 11.82 8.82
C ALA A 388 -11.36 12.37 10.10
N ASN A 389 -10.96 13.58 10.53
CA ASN A 389 -11.54 14.26 11.69
C ASN A 389 -13.05 14.56 11.48
N TYR A 390 -13.44 14.96 10.26
CA TYR A 390 -14.86 15.09 9.90
C TYR A 390 -15.65 13.80 10.14
N ARG A 391 -15.15 12.62 9.75
CA ARG A 391 -15.85 11.33 9.94
C ARG A 391 -16.02 10.98 11.42
N GLU A 392 -15.00 11.23 12.22
CA GLU A 392 -15.03 10.97 13.67
C GLU A 392 -16.07 11.86 14.37
N LEU A 393 -16.06 13.16 14.06
CA LEU A 393 -17.06 14.11 14.56
C LEU A 393 -18.47 13.85 13.99
N GLU A 394 -18.60 13.40 12.73
CA GLU A 394 -19.87 13.03 12.12
C GLU A 394 -20.49 11.83 12.86
N ALA A 395 -19.71 10.81 13.18
CA ALA A 395 -20.16 9.68 13.99
C ALA A 395 -20.54 10.11 15.42
N PHE A 396 -19.71 10.92 16.09
CA PHE A 396 -20.00 11.42 17.44
C PHE A 396 -21.26 12.31 17.49
N SER A 397 -21.49 13.13 16.45
CA SER A 397 -22.63 14.05 16.35
C SER A 397 -24.01 13.37 16.32
N GLN A 398 -24.06 12.05 16.10
CA GLN A 398 -25.30 11.28 16.15
C GLN A 398 -25.77 10.99 17.58
N PHE A 399 -24.89 11.16 18.58
CA PHE A 399 -25.16 10.91 20.00
C PHE A 399 -25.31 12.19 20.85
N GLY A 400 -24.83 13.34 20.35
CA GLY A 400 -24.90 14.64 21.04
C GLY A 400 -26.05 15.52 20.52
N SER A 401 -26.96 15.94 21.40
CA SER A 401 -28.07 16.84 21.03
C SER A 401 -27.64 18.30 20.88
N ASP A 402 -26.58 18.71 21.57
CA ASP A 402 -26.01 20.04 21.50
C ASP A 402 -24.55 19.91 21.07
N LEU A 403 -24.17 20.66 20.03
CA LEU A 403 -22.83 20.68 19.45
C LEU A 403 -22.27 22.09 19.60
N ASP A 404 -21.00 22.22 19.95
CA ASP A 404 -20.32 23.51 20.00
C ASP A 404 -20.14 24.11 18.58
N ASP A 405 -19.81 25.40 18.52
CA ASP A 405 -19.70 26.13 17.26
C ASP A 405 -18.43 25.80 16.46
N GLU A 406 -17.43 25.14 17.04
CA GLU A 406 -16.27 24.62 16.31
C GLU A 406 -16.60 23.29 15.63
N THR A 407 -17.20 22.34 16.36
CA THR A 407 -17.76 21.09 15.80
C THR A 407 -18.77 21.38 14.68
N LYS A 408 -19.70 22.33 14.87
CA LYS A 408 -20.62 22.77 13.80
C LYS A 408 -19.89 23.30 12.56
N ARG A 409 -18.77 24.02 12.71
CA ARG A 409 -17.97 24.53 11.58
C ARG A 409 -17.23 23.41 10.86
N ILE A 410 -16.63 22.46 11.59
CA ILE A 410 -15.93 21.31 11.00
C ILE A 410 -16.94 20.42 10.25
N LEU A 411 -18.12 20.16 10.83
CA LEU A 411 -19.19 19.42 10.18
C LEU A 411 -19.73 20.15 8.93
N LYS A 412 -19.88 21.47 8.95
CA LYS A 412 -20.28 22.24 7.75
C LYS A 412 -19.20 22.17 6.65
N LEU A 413 -17.93 22.35 7.02
CA LEU A 413 -16.80 22.28 6.08
C LEU A 413 -16.71 20.89 5.45
N GLY A 414 -16.65 19.83 6.25
CA GLY A 414 -16.52 18.46 5.75
C GLY A 414 -17.70 18.01 4.88
N LYS A 415 -18.94 18.44 5.17
CA LYS A 415 -20.08 18.21 4.25
C LYS A 415 -19.90 18.85 2.88
N ALA A 416 -19.39 20.08 2.83
CA ALA A 416 -19.08 20.76 1.57
C ALA A 416 -17.90 20.07 0.83
N VAL A 417 -16.85 19.67 1.56
CA VAL A 417 -15.68 18.98 0.99
C VAL A 417 -16.04 17.59 0.47
N MET A 418 -16.84 16.80 1.20
CA MET A 418 -17.35 15.50 0.75
C MET A 418 -18.14 15.63 -0.56
N ALA A 419 -18.91 16.71 -0.73
CA ALA A 419 -19.57 17.02 -2.00
C ALA A 419 -18.60 17.46 -3.11
N VAL A 420 -17.54 18.23 -2.81
CA VAL A 420 -16.50 18.58 -3.80
C VAL A 420 -15.85 17.33 -4.38
N ILE A 421 -15.47 16.37 -3.53
CA ILE A 421 -14.82 15.11 -3.95
C ILE A 421 -15.78 14.06 -4.53
N LYS A 422 -17.06 14.39 -4.73
CA LYS A 422 -17.93 13.58 -5.60
C LYS A 422 -17.53 13.77 -7.06
N GLN A 423 -17.48 12.69 -7.82
CA GLN A 423 -17.09 12.70 -9.23
C GLN A 423 -17.90 11.64 -9.97
N GLU A 424 -18.28 11.96 -11.22
CA GLU A 424 -18.99 11.03 -12.09
C GLU A 424 -18.01 10.08 -12.79
N PRO A 425 -18.43 8.83 -13.07
CA PRO A 425 -17.59 7.86 -13.78
C PRO A 425 -17.27 8.33 -15.20
N ASN A 426 -16.12 7.90 -15.73
CA ASN A 426 -15.58 8.21 -17.04
C ASN A 426 -15.35 9.72 -17.31
N LYS A 427 -15.34 10.55 -16.25
CA LYS A 427 -15.00 11.98 -16.30
C LYS A 427 -13.77 12.30 -15.43
N PRO A 428 -12.56 11.83 -15.77
CA PRO A 428 -11.34 12.21 -15.06
C PRO A 428 -11.02 13.71 -15.27
N TYR A 429 -10.49 14.36 -14.24
CA TYR A 429 -9.96 15.72 -14.33
C TYR A 429 -8.49 15.70 -14.79
N ASN A 430 -8.04 16.83 -15.35
CA ASN A 430 -6.62 17.11 -15.50
C ASN A 430 -6.05 17.78 -14.24
N GLN A 431 -4.73 17.65 -14.07
CA GLN A 431 -3.92 18.22 -12.99
C GLN A 431 -4.25 19.67 -12.60
N THR A 432 -4.55 20.53 -13.58
CA THR A 432 -4.85 21.94 -13.35
C THR A 432 -6.26 22.12 -12.78
N ASP A 433 -7.24 21.40 -13.32
CA ASP A 433 -8.62 21.41 -12.84
C ASP A 433 -8.70 20.91 -11.39
N GLU A 434 -7.99 19.82 -11.08
CA GLU A 434 -7.87 19.32 -9.72
C GLU A 434 -7.24 20.35 -8.78
N ALA A 435 -6.11 20.95 -9.17
CA ALA A 435 -5.44 21.96 -8.36
C ALA A 435 -6.32 23.19 -8.09
N ILE A 436 -7.10 23.65 -9.07
CA ILE A 436 -8.05 24.76 -8.94
C ILE A 436 -9.19 24.39 -7.97
N ILE A 437 -9.79 23.19 -8.13
CA ILE A 437 -10.88 22.74 -7.26
C ILE A 437 -10.41 22.55 -5.81
N LEU A 438 -9.24 21.92 -5.60
CA LEU A 438 -8.66 21.70 -4.28
C LEU A 438 -8.27 23.02 -3.58
N PHE A 439 -7.90 24.06 -4.34
CA PHE A 439 -7.63 25.40 -3.78
C PHE A 439 -8.88 25.97 -3.07
N THR A 440 -10.09 25.74 -3.59
CA THR A 440 -11.35 26.18 -2.95
C THR A 440 -11.60 25.54 -1.57
N VAL A 441 -11.08 24.32 -1.38
CA VAL A 441 -11.14 23.57 -0.13
C VAL A 441 -10.07 24.06 0.84
N LYS A 442 -8.81 24.16 0.38
CA LYS A 442 -7.66 24.63 1.17
C LYS A 442 -7.91 26.00 1.80
N GLU A 443 -8.35 26.97 1.01
CA GLU A 443 -8.64 28.33 1.48
C GLU A 443 -10.02 28.45 2.16
N LYS A 444 -10.70 27.31 2.39
CA LYS A 444 -11.97 27.17 3.12
C LYS A 444 -13.10 28.04 2.57
N LEU A 445 -13.07 28.30 1.26
CA LEU A 445 -14.04 29.14 0.56
C LEU A 445 -15.33 28.38 0.24
N ILE A 446 -15.24 27.06 0.01
CA ILE A 446 -16.37 26.22 -0.41
C ILE A 446 -17.63 26.27 0.48
N PRO A 447 -17.60 26.45 1.83
CA PRO A 447 -18.81 26.47 2.66
C PRO A 447 -19.70 27.72 2.45
N GLN A 448 -19.33 28.62 1.54
CA GLN A 448 -20.19 29.69 1.03
C GLN A 448 -21.23 29.17 0.02
N VAL A 449 -20.93 28.07 -0.68
CA VAL A 449 -21.80 27.47 -1.70
C VAL A 449 -22.74 26.44 -1.04
N PRO A 450 -24.06 26.44 -1.34
CA PRO A 450 -24.97 25.37 -0.91
C PRO A 450 -24.51 24.00 -1.41
N VAL A 451 -24.56 22.97 -0.56
CA VAL A 451 -23.96 21.64 -0.82
C VAL A 451 -24.55 21.00 -2.08
N GLU A 452 -25.82 21.28 -2.34
CA GLU A 452 -26.61 20.81 -3.47
C GLU A 452 -26.11 21.37 -4.81
N ARG A 453 -25.55 22.59 -4.80
CA ARG A 453 -25.05 23.32 -5.98
C ARG A 453 -23.53 23.16 -6.19
N ILE A 454 -22.85 22.33 -5.40
CA ILE A 454 -21.38 22.19 -5.49
C ILE A 454 -20.93 21.51 -6.80
N GLN A 455 -21.74 20.67 -7.44
CA GLN A 455 -21.36 20.10 -8.75
C GLN A 455 -21.40 21.18 -9.84
N ASP A 456 -22.52 21.89 -9.98
CA ASP A 456 -22.66 23.00 -10.93
C ASP A 456 -21.62 24.10 -10.67
N PHE A 457 -21.26 24.34 -9.40
CA PHE A 457 -20.18 25.28 -9.06
C PHE A 457 -18.81 24.83 -9.57
N LYS A 458 -18.47 23.53 -9.49
CA LYS A 458 -17.20 23.03 -10.07
C LYS A 458 -17.17 23.21 -11.59
N GLU A 459 -18.25 22.85 -12.29
CA GLU A 459 -18.32 23.05 -13.75
C GLU A 459 -18.25 24.54 -14.13
N TYR A 460 -18.95 25.41 -13.39
CA TYR A 460 -18.85 26.86 -13.55
C TYR A 460 -17.43 27.37 -13.29
N LEU A 461 -16.76 26.90 -12.23
CA LEU A 461 -15.42 27.34 -11.83
C LEU A 461 -14.35 26.95 -12.87
N LEU A 462 -14.39 25.71 -13.38
CA LEU A 462 -13.47 25.27 -14.43
C LEU A 462 -13.67 26.06 -15.73
N ASN A 463 -14.92 26.39 -16.07
CA ASN A 463 -15.22 27.28 -17.20
C ASN A 463 -14.79 28.73 -16.95
N TYR A 464 -14.91 29.26 -15.73
CA TYR A 464 -14.46 30.61 -15.36
C TYR A 464 -12.94 30.77 -15.51
N PHE A 465 -12.15 29.74 -15.18
CA PHE A 465 -10.69 29.77 -15.36
C PHE A 465 -10.22 29.39 -16.78
N LYS A 466 -11.10 28.92 -17.67
CA LYS A 466 -10.76 28.46 -19.02
C LYS A 466 -10.23 29.60 -19.88
N GLY A 467 -9.00 29.47 -20.38
CA GLY A 467 -8.33 30.51 -21.18
C GLY A 467 -7.82 31.72 -20.38
N THR A 468 -7.87 31.69 -19.05
CA THR A 468 -7.33 32.79 -18.21
C THR A 468 -5.81 32.72 -18.07
N LYS A 469 -5.16 33.88 -17.89
CA LYS A 469 -3.72 33.96 -17.57
C LYS A 469 -3.34 33.17 -16.31
N LEU A 470 -4.18 33.20 -15.27
CA LEU A 470 -3.96 32.44 -14.03
C LEU A 470 -3.90 30.92 -14.29
N ARG A 471 -4.75 30.40 -15.19
CA ARG A 471 -4.71 28.99 -15.57
C ARG A 471 -3.39 28.64 -16.30
N ALA A 472 -2.97 29.47 -17.25
CA ALA A 472 -1.72 29.25 -17.99
C ALA A 472 -0.48 29.30 -17.07
N ASP A 473 -0.43 30.26 -16.15
CA ASP A 473 0.61 30.38 -15.11
C ASP A 473 0.70 29.11 -14.24
N LEU A 474 -0.45 28.54 -13.87
CA LEU A 474 -0.53 27.29 -13.11
C LEU A 474 -0.16 26.05 -13.94
N GLU A 475 -0.49 26.02 -15.24
CA GLU A 475 -0.12 24.95 -16.17
C GLU A 475 1.39 24.90 -16.45
N GLU A 476 2.04 26.06 -16.55
CA GLU A 476 3.49 26.19 -16.73
C GLU A 476 4.26 25.92 -15.42
N LYS A 477 3.96 26.65 -14.34
CA LYS A 477 4.69 26.54 -13.06
C LYS A 477 4.38 25.28 -12.27
N LYS A 478 3.20 24.68 -12.48
CA LYS A 478 2.65 23.53 -11.74
C LYS A 478 2.66 23.70 -10.22
N ALA A 479 2.55 24.95 -9.76
CA ALA A 479 2.70 25.34 -8.37
C ALA A 479 1.91 26.62 -8.06
N PHE A 480 1.44 26.73 -6.83
CA PHE A 480 0.99 27.99 -6.26
C PHE A 480 2.18 28.68 -5.58
N ASP A 481 2.44 29.93 -5.95
CA ASP A 481 3.53 30.76 -5.41
C ASP A 481 2.97 31.97 -4.65
N LYS A 482 3.85 32.87 -4.18
CA LYS A 482 3.44 34.04 -3.38
C LYS A 482 2.73 35.12 -4.20
N GLU A 483 2.84 35.09 -5.53
CA GLU A 483 2.31 36.10 -6.44
C GLU A 483 0.96 35.66 -7.03
N ASN A 484 0.83 34.39 -7.41
CA ASN A 484 -0.40 33.84 -7.97
C ASN A 484 -1.43 33.42 -6.90
N THR A 485 -1.03 33.00 -5.69
CA THR A 485 -1.97 32.59 -4.63
C THR A 485 -2.99 33.69 -4.26
N PRO A 486 -2.59 34.96 -4.03
CA PRO A 486 -3.53 36.06 -3.77
C PRO A 486 -4.53 36.27 -4.92
N ALA A 487 -4.05 36.23 -6.17
CA ALA A 487 -4.88 36.43 -7.36
C ALA A 487 -5.86 35.27 -7.57
N PHE A 488 -5.45 34.02 -7.34
CA PHE A 488 -6.32 32.83 -7.37
C PHE A 488 -7.42 32.91 -6.31
N LYS A 489 -7.09 33.27 -5.07
CA LYS A 489 -8.07 33.43 -3.98
C LYS A 489 -9.11 34.51 -4.34
N CYS A 490 -8.66 35.67 -4.82
CA CYS A 490 -9.55 36.74 -5.24
C CYS A 490 -10.42 36.35 -6.46
N ALA A 491 -9.85 35.64 -7.43
CA ALA A 491 -10.57 35.13 -8.60
C ALA A 491 -11.65 34.10 -8.23
N ILE A 492 -11.33 33.18 -7.32
CA ILE A 492 -12.30 32.19 -6.81
C ILE A 492 -13.41 32.87 -6.00
N GLN A 493 -13.10 33.89 -5.17
CA GLN A 493 -14.12 34.61 -4.43
C GLN A 493 -15.06 35.42 -5.35
N LYS A 494 -14.53 36.02 -6.43
CA LYS A 494 -15.34 36.62 -7.51
C LYS A 494 -16.21 35.58 -8.21
N ALA A 495 -15.66 34.41 -8.54
CA ALA A 495 -16.40 33.31 -9.16
C ALA A 495 -17.54 32.79 -8.25
N ILE A 496 -17.30 32.59 -6.95
CA ILE A 496 -18.32 32.20 -5.96
C ILE A 496 -19.45 33.23 -5.93
N ASN A 497 -19.12 34.52 -5.81
CA ASN A 497 -20.12 35.57 -5.72
C ASN A 497 -20.99 35.64 -7.00
N ASN A 498 -20.36 35.63 -8.17
CA ASN A 498 -21.08 35.60 -9.46
C ASN A 498 -21.99 34.38 -9.63
N PHE A 499 -21.56 33.19 -9.16
CA PHE A 499 -22.36 31.96 -9.19
C PHE A 499 -23.54 31.99 -8.20
N LEU A 500 -23.38 32.70 -7.07
CA LEU A 500 -24.42 32.78 -6.04
C LEU A 500 -25.49 33.83 -6.36
N ASN A 501 -25.14 35.05 -6.82
CA ASN A 501 -26.09 36.05 -7.31
C ASN A 501 -25.43 37.22 -8.09
N ASN A 502 -26.18 37.81 -9.02
CA ASN A 502 -25.99 39.21 -9.44
C ASN A 502 -26.46 40.15 -8.31
N SER A 503 -25.58 40.46 -7.34
CA SER A 503 -25.86 41.44 -6.27
C SER A 503 -24.58 42.13 -5.77
N GLN A 504 -24.75 43.34 -5.22
CA GLN A 504 -23.67 44.29 -4.95
C GLN A 504 -22.85 44.02 -3.67
N ASP A 505 -23.18 42.98 -2.89
CA ASP A 505 -22.49 42.61 -1.64
C ASP A 505 -21.12 41.92 -1.86
N PHE A 506 -20.41 42.29 -2.93
CA PHE A 506 -19.00 41.94 -3.12
C PHE A 506 -18.17 42.66 -2.05
N LYS A 507 -17.86 41.98 -0.95
CA LYS A 507 -16.71 42.37 -0.12
C LYS A 507 -15.46 42.29 -1.00
N PRO A 508 -14.70 43.39 -1.16
CA PRO A 508 -13.44 43.36 -1.87
C PRO A 508 -12.51 42.29 -1.29
N CYS A 509 -11.72 41.67 -2.15
CA CYS A 509 -10.49 41.00 -1.72
C CYS A 509 -9.60 42.06 -1.05
N ASP A 510 -8.74 41.66 -0.10
CA ASP A 510 -7.81 42.61 0.53
C ASP A 510 -6.99 43.34 -0.55
N GLU A 511 -6.58 44.60 -0.32
CA GLU A 511 -5.98 45.45 -1.37
C GLU A 511 -4.80 44.79 -2.10
N LEU A 512 -4.02 43.95 -1.40
CA LEU A 512 -2.93 43.16 -1.99
C LEU A 512 -3.43 42.04 -2.93
N GLU A 513 -4.52 41.35 -2.57
CA GLU A 513 -5.13 40.30 -3.38
C GLU A 513 -5.86 40.87 -4.60
N GLN A 514 -6.54 42.01 -4.40
CA GLN A 514 -7.17 42.77 -5.47
C GLN A 514 -6.12 43.35 -6.41
N THR A 515 -5.00 43.91 -5.91
CA THR A 515 -3.89 44.41 -6.75
C THR A 515 -3.20 43.27 -7.50
N ALA A 516 -3.01 42.09 -6.89
CA ALA A 516 -2.46 40.93 -7.58
C ALA A 516 -3.41 40.44 -8.69
N TYR A 517 -4.71 40.31 -8.41
CA TYR A 517 -5.73 40.00 -9.41
C TYR A 517 -5.71 41.03 -10.55
N ASP A 518 -5.75 42.30 -10.22
CA ASP A 518 -5.80 43.40 -11.19
C ASP A 518 -4.51 43.47 -12.01
N LYS A 519 -3.36 43.07 -11.47
CA LYS A 519 -2.13 42.86 -12.26
C LYS A 519 -2.34 41.74 -13.28
N PHE A 520 -2.75 40.54 -12.85
CA PHE A 520 -2.96 39.38 -13.73
C PHE A 520 -4.05 39.60 -14.80
N PHE A 521 -5.02 40.49 -14.58
CA PHE A 521 -6.14 40.74 -15.50
C PHE A 521 -6.06 42.07 -16.28
N ASN A 522 -5.40 43.12 -15.77
CA ASN A 522 -5.26 44.42 -16.46
C ASN A 522 -3.93 44.58 -17.21
N GLU A 523 -2.90 43.78 -16.93
CA GLU A 523 -1.70 43.69 -17.78
C GLU A 523 -2.03 42.93 -19.09
N ASN A 524 -2.89 43.48 -19.95
CA ASN A 524 -2.84 43.39 -21.42
C ASN A 524 -4.05 44.08 -22.07
N GLU A 525 -3.78 44.88 -23.11
CA GLU A 525 -4.75 45.17 -24.17
C GLU A 525 -5.16 43.87 -24.91
N PRO A 526 -6.34 43.81 -25.54
CA PRO A 526 -6.78 42.59 -26.21
C PRO A 526 -5.83 42.21 -27.35
N ILE A 527 -5.40 40.94 -27.36
CA ILE A 527 -4.80 40.34 -28.55
C ILE A 527 -5.87 40.37 -29.65
N VAL A 528 -5.65 41.21 -30.67
CA VAL A 528 -6.56 41.33 -31.81
C VAL A 528 -6.61 39.99 -32.52
N VAL A 529 -7.78 39.32 -32.46
CA VAL A 529 -8.10 38.22 -33.35
C VAL A 529 -8.23 38.81 -34.75
N VAL A 530 -7.16 38.73 -35.53
CA VAL A 530 -7.19 39.06 -36.95
C VAL A 530 -8.04 38.00 -37.63
N ASN A 531 -9.29 38.35 -37.94
CA ASN A 531 -10.15 37.52 -38.78
C ASN A 531 -9.54 37.49 -40.18
N GLU A 532 -8.94 36.37 -40.58
CA GLU A 532 -8.68 36.08 -41.98
C GLU A 532 -10.04 35.97 -42.70
N ASN A 533 -10.42 37.04 -43.42
CA ASN A 533 -11.16 37.07 -44.70
C ASN A 533 -11.99 38.38 -44.83
N GLU A 534 -11.39 39.48 -45.28
CA GLU A 534 -12.11 40.47 -46.11
C GLU A 534 -11.16 41.38 -46.93
N PHE A 535 -11.08 41.06 -48.23
CA PHE A 535 -10.79 41.88 -49.43
C PHE A 535 -9.60 42.87 -49.55
N PHE A 536 -9.12 42.93 -50.81
CA PHE A 536 -8.29 43.98 -51.44
C PHE A 536 -8.99 45.36 -51.31
N ASP A 537 -8.32 46.53 -51.36
CA ASP A 537 -7.33 46.98 -52.35
C ASP A 537 -6.45 48.17 -51.86
N GLU A 538 -5.55 48.67 -52.73
CA GLU A 538 -4.75 49.93 -52.75
C GLU A 538 -4.83 50.95 -51.56
N GLN A 539 -3.75 51.61 -51.08
CA GLN A 539 -2.94 52.63 -51.80
C GLN A 539 -1.57 52.97 -51.14
N ILE A 540 -0.78 53.81 -51.84
CA ILE A 540 0.65 54.13 -51.66
C ILE A 540 0.89 55.48 -50.93
N ASN A 541 2.09 55.68 -50.34
CA ASN A 541 2.65 56.88 -49.64
C ASN A 541 2.24 57.03 -48.15
N SER A 542 3.06 57.54 -47.21
CA SER A 542 4.32 58.32 -47.26
C SER A 542 5.17 58.19 -45.97
N LEU A 543 6.50 58.44 -46.04
CA LEU A 543 7.42 58.66 -44.89
C LEU A 543 7.60 60.16 -44.57
N PRO A 544 7.83 60.52 -43.29
CA PRO A 544 9.12 61.08 -42.82
C PRO A 544 9.64 60.34 -41.54
N THR A 545 10.93 60.19 -41.16
CA THR A 545 12.17 61.02 -41.09
C THR A 545 12.09 62.18 -40.07
N PHE A 546 13.03 62.43 -39.12
CA PHE A 546 14.30 61.78 -38.69
C PHE A 546 14.72 62.34 -37.29
N GLU A 547 15.99 62.17 -36.85
CA GLU A 547 16.70 62.89 -35.73
C GLU A 547 16.43 62.44 -34.25
N SER A 548 17.38 62.47 -33.28
CA SER A 548 18.88 62.59 -33.34
C SER A 548 19.66 62.27 -32.02
N ILE A 549 20.72 61.44 -32.12
CA ILE A 549 22.10 61.60 -31.55
C ILE A 549 22.41 61.37 -30.02
N HIS A 550 23.62 60.82 -29.75
CA HIS A 550 24.29 60.46 -28.45
C HIS A 550 25.23 61.61 -27.91
N PRO A 551 26.34 61.45 -27.10
CA PRO A 551 26.88 60.36 -26.22
C PRO A 551 27.46 60.86 -24.83
N VAL A 552 28.48 60.16 -24.28
CA VAL A 552 29.38 60.40 -23.09
C VAL A 552 28.89 59.73 -21.77
N GLN A 553 29.57 58.81 -21.04
CA GLN A 553 30.94 58.22 -20.94
C GLN A 553 31.79 58.71 -19.71
N ILE A 554 32.58 57.77 -19.12
CA ILE A 554 33.77 57.92 -18.21
C ILE A 554 33.60 57.42 -16.74
N GLU A 555 34.18 56.22 -16.46
CA GLU A 555 35.06 55.80 -15.33
C GLU A 555 34.57 55.85 -13.84
N GLU A 556 35.10 55.08 -12.86
CA GLU A 556 36.26 54.15 -12.80
C GLU A 556 36.17 53.08 -11.66
N LYS A 557 37.09 52.09 -11.70
CA LYS A 557 37.60 51.16 -10.65
C LYS A 557 36.72 49.97 -10.15
N VAL A 558 37.15 48.68 -10.11
CA VAL A 558 38.42 47.99 -9.69
C VAL A 558 38.45 47.78 -8.17
N GLN A 559 38.77 46.62 -7.54
CA GLN A 559 39.34 45.28 -7.87
C GLN A 559 38.73 44.28 -6.82
N GLU A 560 38.82 42.94 -6.75
CA GLU A 560 39.36 41.75 -7.49
C GLU A 560 38.66 40.50 -6.83
N LEU A 561 38.84 39.17 -7.02
CA LEU A 561 39.64 38.11 -7.70
C LEU A 561 38.65 36.91 -7.87
N ALA A 562 38.87 35.78 -8.58
CA ALA A 562 39.61 35.42 -9.79
C ALA A 562 39.30 33.92 -10.16
N GLU A 563 39.80 33.48 -11.32
CA GLU A 563 39.75 32.11 -11.89
C GLU A 563 41.20 31.50 -11.93
N PRO A 564 41.48 30.20 -12.25
CA PRO A 564 40.94 29.47 -13.41
C PRO A 564 40.85 27.91 -13.35
N ARG A 565 40.50 27.32 -14.50
CA ARG A 565 40.67 25.89 -14.88
C ARG A 565 42.00 25.67 -15.62
N GLU A 566 42.54 24.44 -15.62
CA GLU A 566 42.60 23.56 -16.82
C GLU A 566 43.27 22.19 -16.52
N VAL A 567 43.73 21.44 -17.53
CA VAL A 567 43.77 19.96 -17.60
C VAL A 567 45.17 19.42 -17.95
N PHE A 568 45.57 18.24 -17.44
CA PHE A 568 46.10 17.06 -18.20
C PHE A 568 46.87 16.01 -17.34
N GLU A 569 46.33 14.79 -17.34
CA GLU A 569 46.95 13.45 -17.45
C GLU A 569 48.30 12.98 -16.82
N VAL A 570 48.23 11.72 -16.33
CA VAL A 570 49.16 10.56 -16.55
C VAL A 570 50.26 10.18 -15.51
N ASN A 571 50.07 8.95 -14.97
CA ASN A 571 51.01 7.93 -14.45
C ASN A 571 51.93 8.13 -13.21
N LYS A 572 51.52 7.47 -12.10
CA LYS A 572 52.15 6.22 -11.55
C LYS A 572 53.59 6.26 -10.96
N ILE A 573 53.75 6.06 -9.64
CA ILE A 573 54.62 5.05 -8.95
C ILE A 573 54.70 5.23 -7.40
N GLU A 574 54.39 4.14 -6.69
CA GLU A 574 54.84 3.61 -5.36
C GLU A 574 55.17 4.44 -4.07
N LYS A 575 54.71 3.88 -2.92
CA LYS A 575 55.35 3.73 -1.56
C LYS A 575 55.65 5.01 -0.74
N GLU A 576 55.73 5.00 0.61
CA GLU A 576 55.61 3.99 1.69
C GLU A 576 54.91 4.67 2.90
N HIS A 577 54.24 4.02 3.86
CA HIS A 577 54.78 3.06 4.84
C HIS A 577 53.71 2.07 5.37
N LEU A 578 54.19 0.90 5.79
CA LEU A 578 53.52 -0.09 6.65
C LEU A 578 54.24 -0.16 8.01
N PHE A 579 53.55 -0.64 9.05
CA PHE A 579 54.03 -1.43 10.21
C PHE A 579 52.82 -1.62 11.18
N GLU A 580 52.54 -2.79 11.79
CA GLU A 580 53.10 -4.14 11.64
C GLU A 580 52.01 -5.20 12.01
N GLU A 581 52.37 -6.49 12.12
CA GLU A 581 51.47 -7.67 12.16
C GLU A 581 50.95 -7.97 13.61
N VAL A 582 50.25 -9.07 13.97
CA VAL A 582 50.53 -10.53 13.83
C VAL A 582 49.21 -11.35 13.91
N GLU A 583 49.19 -12.55 13.31
CA GLU A 583 48.08 -13.54 13.39
C GLU A 583 48.15 -14.50 14.63
N PRO A 584 47.91 -15.85 14.59
CA PRO A 584 46.71 -16.40 15.23
C PRO A 584 46.95 -17.59 16.20
N GLU A 585 45.97 -17.93 17.03
CA GLU A 585 45.96 -19.22 17.76
C GLU A 585 44.64 -20.01 17.66
N LYS A 586 44.79 -21.33 17.67
CA LYS A 586 43.71 -22.33 17.81
C LYS A 586 43.67 -22.82 19.24
N ILE A 587 42.50 -23.27 19.70
CA ILE A 587 42.40 -24.29 20.75
C ILE A 587 41.60 -25.48 20.19
N ILE A 588 42.03 -26.70 20.53
CA ILE A 588 41.44 -27.99 20.14
C ILE A 588 41.24 -28.81 21.41
N CYS A 589 40.07 -29.42 21.57
CA CYS A 589 39.80 -30.76 22.15
C CYS A 589 38.27 -30.98 22.02
N GLU A 590 37.78 -32.02 21.35
CA GLU A 590 37.66 -33.41 21.86
C GLU A 590 36.64 -33.50 23.01
N HIS A 591 35.68 -34.41 23.07
CA HIS A 591 35.15 -35.48 22.22
C HIS A 591 34.05 -36.11 23.10
N HIS A 592 32.87 -36.45 22.57
CA HIS A 592 32.19 -37.73 22.89
C HIS A 592 30.94 -37.90 22.04
N GLN A 593 30.80 -39.07 21.44
CA GLN A 593 29.56 -39.55 20.83
C GLN A 593 28.68 -40.20 21.91
N PHE A 594 27.37 -40.21 21.67
CA PHE A 594 26.54 -41.38 21.97
C PHE A 594 25.46 -41.52 20.90
N GLU A 595 25.39 -42.69 20.27
CA GLU A 595 24.25 -43.16 19.50
C GLU A 595 23.35 -43.99 20.42
N ILE A 596 22.02 -43.88 20.27
CA ILE A 596 21.05 -44.93 20.60
C ILE A 596 20.03 -44.97 19.46
N THR A 597 19.68 -46.18 19.03
CA THR A 597 18.76 -46.52 17.93
C THR A 597 17.46 -47.15 18.46
N GLU A 598 16.64 -47.71 17.56
CA GLU A 598 15.49 -48.61 17.85
C GLU A 598 14.21 -47.93 18.41
N ASP A 599 12.98 -48.37 18.08
CA ASP A 599 12.48 -48.97 16.82
C ASP A 599 10.93 -48.86 16.74
N GLN A 600 10.28 -49.44 15.73
CA GLN A 600 8.82 -49.48 15.56
C GLN A 600 8.11 -50.59 16.38
N GLU A 601 6.86 -50.36 16.81
CA GLU A 601 5.80 -51.39 16.85
C GLU A 601 4.38 -50.76 16.88
N GLU A 602 3.36 -51.47 16.39
CA GLU A 602 1.93 -51.10 16.41
C GLU A 602 1.16 -51.87 17.52
N VAL A 603 0.00 -51.34 17.99
CA VAL A 603 -1.26 -52.08 18.28
C VAL A 603 -2.37 -51.15 18.84
N ASP A 604 -3.64 -51.52 18.63
CA ASP A 604 -4.88 -50.78 18.96
C ASP A 604 -5.09 -50.36 20.44
N GLY A 605 -5.85 -49.28 20.68
CA GLY A 605 -6.53 -49.04 21.98
C GLY A 605 -7.11 -47.65 22.28
N GLN A 606 -8.43 -47.49 22.12
CA GLN A 606 -9.33 -46.37 22.53
C GLN A 606 -8.89 -45.24 23.51
N GLU A 607 -9.14 -44.00 23.06
CA GLU A 607 -9.87 -42.88 23.73
C GLU A 607 -9.38 -42.13 25.01
N VAL A 608 -9.36 -40.78 24.88
CA VAL A 608 -9.88 -39.73 25.81
C VAL A 608 -8.95 -39.09 26.89
N LEU A 609 -8.60 -37.80 26.63
CA LEU A 609 -8.26 -36.68 27.56
C LEU A 609 -6.99 -36.83 28.47
N GLU A 610 -6.28 -35.79 28.95
CA GLU A 610 -6.28 -34.33 28.67
C GLU A 610 -4.84 -33.75 28.87
N ASP A 611 -4.72 -32.41 28.93
CA ASP A 611 -3.50 -31.59 29.13
C ASP A 611 -2.38 -32.11 30.07
N GLU A 612 -1.12 -31.78 29.77
CA GLU A 612 -0.39 -30.77 30.58
C GLU A 612 0.86 -30.17 29.88
N ASN A 613 1.16 -28.90 30.18
CA ASN A 613 2.30 -28.13 29.65
C ASN A 613 3.43 -28.02 30.70
N HIS A 614 4.66 -28.43 30.37
CA HIS A 614 5.87 -28.02 31.12
C HIS A 614 7.12 -27.93 30.22
N GLU A 615 7.55 -26.71 29.86
CA GLU A 615 8.92 -26.40 29.40
C GLU A 615 9.55 -25.37 30.36
N TYR A 616 10.80 -25.61 30.79
CA TYR A 616 11.51 -24.73 31.72
C TYR A 616 12.07 -23.48 31.03
N ALA A 617 11.88 -22.30 31.63
CA ALA A 617 12.42 -21.05 31.13
C ALA A 617 13.85 -20.79 31.63
N ILE A 618 14.82 -20.73 30.70
CA ILE A 618 16.17 -20.21 30.95
C ILE A 618 16.15 -18.69 30.76
N TYR A 619 16.54 -17.94 31.79
CA TYR A 619 16.67 -16.48 31.77
C TYR A 619 18.03 -16.02 31.22
N GLU A 620 18.09 -14.76 30.82
CA GLU A 620 19.29 -14.12 30.26
C GLU A 620 19.32 -12.67 30.78
N VAL A 621 20.41 -12.30 31.44
CA VAL A 621 20.54 -11.00 32.13
C VAL A 621 21.38 -10.07 31.28
N VAL A 622 20.84 -8.87 31.00
CA VAL A 622 21.58 -7.79 30.34
C VAL A 622 21.93 -6.74 31.39
N GLU A 623 23.17 -6.76 31.87
CA GLU A 623 23.69 -5.71 32.74
C GLU A 623 24.15 -4.50 31.90
N GLN A 624 23.77 -3.29 32.31
CA GLN A 624 24.35 -2.05 31.78
C GLN A 624 25.32 -1.48 32.81
N ASN A 625 26.55 -1.21 32.38
CA ASN A 625 27.61 -0.70 33.23
C ASN A 625 27.35 0.77 33.61
N ASP A 626 27.27 1.05 34.91
CA ASP A 626 27.22 2.41 35.44
C ASP A 626 28.40 2.63 36.41
N THR A 627 29.37 3.47 36.02
CA THR A 627 30.58 3.72 36.82
C THR A 627 30.42 4.96 37.69
N ILE A 628 30.06 4.76 38.97
CA ILE A 628 30.11 5.79 40.01
C ILE A 628 30.82 5.24 41.25
N GLU A 629 31.70 6.04 41.86
CA GLU A 629 32.57 5.61 42.95
C GLU A 629 31.88 5.58 44.33
N ASN A 630 32.16 4.52 45.09
CA ASN A 630 32.31 4.46 46.55
C ASN A 630 31.34 5.24 47.47
N CYS A 631 30.55 4.51 48.29
CA CYS A 631 30.77 4.45 49.76
C CYS A 631 29.92 3.40 50.52
N LYS A 632 30.62 2.38 51.05
CA LYS A 632 30.45 1.70 52.37
C LYS A 632 29.13 1.01 52.80
N GLU A 633 29.29 -0.30 53.12
CA GLU A 633 28.91 -1.01 54.38
C GLU A 633 27.42 -1.05 54.83
N ALA A 634 26.84 -2.17 55.32
CA ALA A 634 27.28 -3.57 55.48
C ALA A 634 26.11 -4.50 55.95
N ASN A 635 26.17 -5.82 55.67
CA ASN A 635 25.61 -6.99 56.43
C ASN A 635 24.07 -7.10 56.69
N ASP A 636 23.39 -8.25 56.83
CA ASP A 636 23.65 -9.71 56.62
C ASP A 636 22.30 -10.48 56.44
N GLU A 637 22.36 -11.75 55.95
CA GLU A 637 21.55 -12.99 56.23
C GLU A 637 20.09 -12.93 56.80
N ALA A 638 19.13 -13.85 56.52
CA ALA A 638 18.95 -14.96 55.56
C ALA A 638 17.48 -15.54 55.62
N GLU A 639 17.09 -16.42 54.67
CA GLU A 639 16.25 -17.68 54.74
C GLU A 639 15.09 -17.87 55.79
N ILE A 640 13.97 -18.64 55.63
CA ILE A 640 13.47 -19.64 54.63
C ILE A 640 11.95 -20.00 54.83
N GLN A 641 11.25 -20.52 53.79
CA GLN A 641 9.97 -21.35 53.73
C GLN A 641 8.67 -20.88 54.47
N VAL A 642 7.43 -20.84 53.90
CA VAL A 642 6.58 -21.79 53.08
C VAL A 642 5.95 -22.93 53.92
N PRO A 643 4.65 -23.38 53.76
CA PRO A 643 3.48 -22.89 52.99
C PRO A 643 2.16 -22.72 53.80
N VAL A 644 1.04 -22.37 53.13
CA VAL A 644 -0.36 -22.72 53.49
C VAL A 644 -1.11 -23.16 52.21
N ALA A 645 -2.17 -23.96 52.32
CA ALA A 645 -2.98 -24.45 51.19
C ALA A 645 -4.50 -24.40 51.50
N GLU A 646 -5.31 -24.44 50.42
CA GLU A 646 -6.77 -24.74 50.37
C GLU A 646 -7.78 -23.75 51.01
N VAL A 647 -9.06 -23.63 50.57
CA VAL A 647 -9.67 -23.68 49.20
C VAL A 647 -11.14 -23.19 49.24
N VAL A 648 -11.55 -22.32 48.30
CA VAL A 648 -12.90 -22.16 47.65
C VAL A 648 -14.18 -21.76 48.46
N GLN A 649 -15.11 -21.10 47.73
CA GLN A 649 -16.57 -20.91 47.95
C GLN A 649 -17.10 -19.80 48.90
N ASP A 650 -18.30 -19.27 48.64
CA ASP A 650 -18.73 -18.35 47.53
C ASP A 650 -20.16 -17.79 47.79
N GLU A 651 -20.59 -16.79 47.00
CA GLU A 651 -21.92 -16.10 47.02
C GLU A 651 -22.25 -15.36 48.37
N GLU A 652 -23.22 -14.44 48.54
CA GLU A 652 -24.25 -13.81 47.70
C GLU A 652 -24.63 -12.39 48.26
N ILE A 653 -25.73 -11.78 47.77
CA ILE A 653 -26.59 -10.73 48.40
C ILE A 653 -26.17 -9.24 48.29
N LEU A 654 -27.22 -8.38 48.18
CA LEU A 654 -27.17 -6.93 48.00
C LEU A 654 -27.30 -6.13 49.31
N ASN A 655 -26.89 -4.85 49.26
CA ASN A 655 -27.45 -3.69 49.98
C ASN A 655 -27.85 -3.85 51.46
N GLU A 656 -27.14 -3.17 52.38
CA GLU A 656 -27.75 -1.99 53.02
C GLU A 656 -26.75 -1.01 53.70
N ARG A 657 -27.02 0.28 53.44
CA ARG A 657 -26.96 1.47 54.31
C ARG A 657 -25.81 1.76 55.30
N GLU A 658 -25.56 3.07 55.38
CA GLU A 658 -24.59 3.79 56.20
C GLU A 658 -24.83 3.72 57.74
N ASN A 659 -23.82 4.17 58.48
CA ASN A 659 -23.84 4.63 59.89
C ASN A 659 -23.88 3.55 61.00
N ARG A 660 -22.70 3.24 61.56
CA ARG A 660 -22.18 3.92 62.79
C ARG A 660 -20.74 3.52 63.14
N ASN A 661 -19.98 4.48 63.67
CA ASN A 661 -18.64 4.27 64.22
C ASN A 661 -18.67 3.41 65.49
N TRP A 662 -17.69 2.51 65.64
CA TRP A 662 -17.15 2.05 66.91
C TRP A 662 -15.61 2.17 66.85
N VAL A 663 -14.96 2.49 67.97
CA VAL A 663 -13.51 2.76 68.05
C VAL A 663 -12.85 1.86 69.09
N PHE A 664 -12.12 0.86 68.61
CA PHE A 664 -11.09 0.05 69.27
C PHE A 664 -10.29 -0.65 68.14
N SER A 665 -8.99 -0.92 68.21
CA SER A 665 -7.91 -0.49 69.12
C SER A 665 -6.55 -0.83 68.45
N ASP A 666 -5.46 -0.12 68.80
CA ASP A 666 -4.12 -0.39 68.24
C ASP A 666 -3.54 -1.75 68.69
N SER A 667 -3.68 -2.80 67.87
CA SER A 667 -2.95 -4.08 68.09
C SER A 667 -2.95 -5.07 66.90
N ALA A 668 -2.75 -4.61 65.66
CA ALA A 668 -2.29 -5.48 64.56
C ALA A 668 -1.67 -4.68 63.39
N VAL A 669 -0.33 -4.68 63.27
CA VAL A 669 0.30 -4.41 61.97
C VAL A 669 0.22 -5.70 61.17
N SER A 670 -0.84 -5.83 60.36
CA SER A 670 -0.92 -6.90 59.37
C SER A 670 0.10 -6.63 58.27
N GLU A 671 0.90 -7.65 57.93
CA GLU A 671 1.73 -7.61 56.74
C GLU A 671 0.80 -7.53 55.53
N VAL A 672 0.82 -6.38 54.84
CA VAL A 672 -0.05 -6.17 53.70
C VAL A 672 0.52 -6.96 52.53
N GLU A 673 -0.14 -8.06 52.16
CA GLU A 673 0.23 -8.93 51.04
C GLU A 673 0.55 -8.09 49.80
N LYS A 674 1.82 -8.03 49.43
CA LYS A 674 2.29 -7.22 48.30
C LYS A 674 1.73 -7.82 47.02
N GLN A 675 0.96 -7.03 46.30
CA GLN A 675 0.24 -7.51 45.12
C GLN A 675 1.14 -7.51 43.88
N THR A 676 0.81 -8.38 42.92
CA THR A 676 1.29 -8.25 41.54
C THR A 676 0.24 -7.50 40.72
N ILE A 677 0.68 -6.51 39.93
CA ILE A 677 -0.20 -5.85 38.95
C ILE A 677 0.24 -6.19 37.54
N MET A 678 -0.72 -6.31 36.62
CA MET A 678 -0.46 -6.21 35.19
C MET A 678 -0.73 -4.78 34.72
N ILE A 679 0.20 -4.18 33.99
CA ILE A 679 0.07 -2.86 33.36
C ILE A 679 -0.06 -2.97 31.84
N SER A 680 -0.73 -2.01 31.22
CA SER A 680 -0.76 -1.84 29.75
C SER A 680 0.16 -0.71 29.31
N ILE A 681 1.06 -0.98 28.36
CA ILE A 681 1.88 0.05 27.70
C ILE A 681 1.86 -0.10 26.16
N SER A 682 2.32 0.92 25.45
CA SER A 682 2.51 0.88 23.99
C SER A 682 3.76 0.07 23.59
N PRO A 683 3.84 -0.40 22.32
CA PRO A 683 5.04 -1.05 21.80
C PRO A 683 6.32 -0.22 22.01
N ASN A 684 6.27 1.08 21.72
CA ASN A 684 7.42 1.98 21.84
C ASN A 684 7.88 2.15 23.30
N GLU A 685 6.94 2.28 24.24
CA GLU A 685 7.27 2.31 25.67
C GLU A 685 7.87 0.98 26.14
N SER A 686 7.47 -0.14 25.54
CA SER A 686 8.00 -1.46 25.87
C SER A 686 9.43 -1.67 25.36
N GLU A 687 9.74 -1.20 24.15
CA GLU A 687 11.12 -1.14 23.63
C GLU A 687 11.99 -0.20 24.48
N GLN A 688 11.43 0.92 24.95
CA GLN A 688 12.15 1.80 25.87
C GLN A 688 12.44 1.13 27.22
N LEU A 689 11.49 0.37 27.78
CA LEU A 689 11.63 -0.34 29.05
C LEU A 689 12.62 -1.51 29.00
N PHE A 690 12.48 -2.39 28.00
CA PHE A 690 13.22 -3.67 27.95
C PHE A 690 14.51 -3.63 27.13
N ASP A 691 14.60 -2.76 26.11
CA ASP A 691 15.74 -2.74 25.17
C ASP A 691 16.61 -1.49 25.32
N ASN A 692 16.05 -0.36 25.80
CA ASN A 692 16.78 0.90 26.02
C ASN A 692 16.98 1.25 27.51
N GLY A 693 16.70 0.32 28.43
CA GLY A 693 17.03 0.45 29.86
C GLY A 693 16.26 1.55 30.63
N ARG A 694 15.12 2.04 30.13
CA ARG A 694 14.33 3.07 30.84
C ARG A 694 13.66 2.48 32.07
N SER A 695 14.01 2.98 33.26
CA SER A 695 13.52 2.48 34.55
C SER A 695 12.25 3.15 35.08
N VAL A 696 11.61 4.08 34.37
CA VAL A 696 10.42 4.81 34.88
C VAL A 696 9.20 4.68 33.97
N VAL A 697 8.11 4.16 34.51
CA VAL A 697 6.80 4.07 33.84
C VAL A 697 5.80 5.02 34.53
N PHE A 698 5.03 5.78 33.76
CA PHE A 698 4.13 6.81 34.30
C PHE A 698 2.66 6.38 34.29
N PHE A 699 1.97 6.58 35.41
CA PHE A 699 0.54 6.26 35.55
C PHE A 699 -0.30 7.43 36.08
N LYS A 700 -1.57 7.41 35.66
CA LYS A 700 -2.62 8.39 36.00
C LYS A 700 -3.21 8.22 37.40
N VAL A 701 -3.11 7.02 37.96
CA VAL A 701 -3.68 6.65 39.26
C VAL A 701 -2.69 5.72 39.95
N ALA A 702 -2.45 5.92 41.26
CA ALA A 702 -1.64 5.00 42.06
C ALA A 702 -2.36 3.66 42.32
N PRO A 703 -1.63 2.54 42.40
CA PRO A 703 -2.07 1.34 43.10
C PRO A 703 -2.58 1.67 44.51
N LYS A 704 -3.71 1.07 44.92
CA LYS A 704 -4.31 1.23 46.26
C LYS A 704 -3.63 0.37 47.32
N TYR A 705 -3.16 -0.80 46.91
CA TYR A 705 -2.40 -1.75 47.73
C TYR A 705 -0.91 -1.68 47.36
N PRO A 706 0.01 -2.02 48.28
CA PRO A 706 1.43 -2.20 47.98
C PRO A 706 1.63 -3.17 46.82
N VAL A 707 2.60 -2.87 45.96
CA VAL A 707 2.94 -3.65 44.77
C VAL A 707 4.41 -4.02 44.84
N GLU A 708 4.73 -5.29 44.61
CA GLU A 708 6.11 -5.77 44.51
C GLU A 708 6.53 -5.96 43.06
N LYS A 709 5.64 -6.55 42.25
CA LYS A 709 5.93 -6.95 40.87
C LYS A 709 4.92 -6.39 39.88
N VAL A 710 5.42 -6.02 38.71
CA VAL A 710 4.66 -5.41 37.62
C VAL A 710 4.85 -6.22 36.35
N LEU A 711 3.80 -6.93 35.92
CA LEU A 711 3.74 -7.64 34.64
C LEU A 711 3.38 -6.68 33.51
N VAL A 712 4.09 -6.76 32.39
CA VAL A 712 4.01 -5.77 31.30
C VAL A 712 3.28 -6.37 30.10
N TYR A 713 2.00 -6.04 29.98
CA TYR A 713 1.19 -6.29 28.80
C TYR A 713 1.42 -5.18 27.77
N VAL A 714 1.79 -5.58 26.56
CA VAL A 714 1.92 -4.64 25.44
C VAL A 714 0.65 -4.65 24.61
N THR A 715 0.16 -3.45 24.33
CA THR A 715 -1.06 -3.21 23.55
C THR A 715 -0.88 -3.55 22.05
N SER A 716 -1.85 -3.16 21.22
CA SER A 716 -1.82 -3.46 19.78
C SER A 716 -0.54 -2.91 19.10
N PRO A 717 0.13 -3.67 18.21
CA PRO A 717 -0.28 -4.96 17.64
C PRO A 717 0.19 -6.20 18.42
N ILE A 718 1.00 -6.06 19.47
CA ILE A 718 1.68 -7.20 20.13
C ILE A 718 0.71 -8.03 20.98
N GLN A 719 -0.19 -7.38 21.73
CA GLN A 719 -1.27 -8.01 22.51
C GLN A 719 -0.87 -9.18 23.42
N LYS A 720 0.37 -9.19 23.93
CA LYS A 720 0.94 -10.23 24.79
C LYS A 720 1.67 -9.61 26.00
N VAL A 721 1.87 -10.41 27.04
CA VAL A 721 2.72 -10.08 28.19
C VAL A 721 4.16 -10.41 27.84
N ILE A 722 5.01 -9.40 27.68
CA ILE A 722 6.38 -9.57 27.16
C ILE A 722 7.46 -9.69 28.24
N GLY A 723 7.11 -9.47 29.50
CA GLY A 723 8.04 -9.44 30.62
C GLY A 723 7.44 -8.87 31.89
N GLU A 724 8.28 -8.67 32.89
CA GLU A 724 7.93 -8.17 34.22
C GLU A 724 9.03 -7.28 34.79
N PHE A 725 8.73 -6.49 35.82
CA PHE A 725 9.74 -5.77 36.61
C PHE A 725 9.41 -5.72 38.10
N ASP A 726 10.45 -5.65 38.92
CA ASP A 726 10.36 -5.45 40.36
C ASP A 726 10.24 -3.94 40.65
N LEU A 727 9.31 -3.54 41.52
CA LEU A 727 8.98 -2.14 41.80
C LEU A 727 9.83 -1.57 42.95
N LEU A 728 10.73 -0.63 42.64
CA LEU A 728 11.57 0.03 43.64
C LEU A 728 10.77 0.98 44.54
N LYS A 729 9.94 1.82 43.93
CA LYS A 729 9.01 2.75 44.61
C LYS A 729 8.04 3.39 43.62
N ILE A 730 6.99 4.00 44.17
CA ILE A 730 6.13 4.94 43.45
C ILE A 730 6.42 6.34 43.98
N ASP A 731 6.73 7.28 43.09
CA ASP A 731 6.92 8.69 43.42
C ASP A 731 5.77 9.53 42.84
N VAL A 732 5.21 10.44 43.64
CA VAL A 732 3.98 11.19 43.31
C VAL A 732 4.29 12.67 43.26
N ASN A 733 4.18 13.25 42.07
CA ASN A 733 4.54 14.64 41.80
C ASN A 733 3.48 15.29 40.90
N SER A 734 3.43 16.63 40.88
CA SER A 734 2.67 17.33 39.85
C SER A 734 3.21 16.98 38.46
N VAL A 735 2.35 16.96 37.44
CA VAL A 735 2.69 16.49 36.07
C VAL A 735 3.97 17.15 35.52
N ASN A 736 4.12 18.47 35.69
CA ASN A 736 5.32 19.20 35.23
C ASN A 736 6.58 18.90 36.07
N SER A 737 6.44 18.62 37.37
CA SER A 737 7.57 18.24 38.23
C SER A 737 8.05 16.82 37.89
N SER A 738 7.12 15.86 37.78
CA SER A 738 7.41 14.45 37.47
C SER A 738 8.15 14.32 36.13
N TRP A 739 7.71 15.04 35.09
CA TRP A 739 8.44 15.10 33.82
C TRP A 739 9.86 15.67 33.98
N ASN A 740 9.99 16.85 34.59
CA ASN A 740 11.29 17.50 34.72
C ASN A 740 12.30 16.64 35.51
N LYS A 741 11.81 15.81 36.45
CA LYS A 741 12.58 14.89 37.30
C LYS A 741 12.97 13.57 36.60
N TYR A 742 12.08 12.99 35.77
CA TYR A 742 12.25 11.63 35.25
C TYR A 742 12.36 11.50 33.72
N ARG A 743 12.28 12.59 32.94
CA ARG A 743 12.39 12.60 31.45
C ARG A 743 13.60 11.89 30.82
N SER A 744 14.65 11.61 31.61
CA SER A 744 15.87 10.93 31.16
C SER A 744 15.86 9.41 31.41
N SER A 745 14.95 8.93 32.25
CA SER A 745 14.77 7.51 32.58
C SER A 745 13.35 7.00 32.30
N SER A 746 12.47 7.83 31.75
CA SER A 746 11.09 7.48 31.43
C SER A 746 10.94 6.75 30.09
N VAL A 747 9.99 5.80 30.05
CA VAL A 747 9.60 5.10 28.81
C VAL A 747 8.94 6.04 27.79
N ILE A 748 8.19 7.05 28.25
CA ILE A 748 7.69 8.13 27.39
C ILE A 748 8.85 9.07 27.07
N SER A 749 9.21 9.18 25.79
CA SER A 749 10.35 9.97 25.33
C SER A 749 9.97 11.41 24.94
N SER A 750 8.73 11.67 24.51
CA SER A 750 8.29 13.01 24.12
C SER A 750 7.54 13.76 25.23
N ARG A 751 7.92 15.02 25.48
CA ARG A 751 7.14 15.90 26.37
C ARG A 751 5.72 16.13 25.85
N LYS A 752 5.50 16.05 24.53
CA LYS A 752 4.16 16.19 23.94
C LYS A 752 3.28 15.01 24.35
N GLU A 753 3.71 13.78 24.04
CA GLU A 753 3.01 12.54 24.41
C GLU A 753 2.71 12.47 25.91
N TYR A 754 3.68 12.86 26.74
CA TYR A 754 3.51 12.90 28.19
C TYR A 754 2.41 13.88 28.64
N LEU A 755 2.42 15.13 28.13
CA LEU A 755 1.39 16.13 28.46
C LEU A 755 0.03 15.80 27.85
N GLU A 756 -0.01 15.12 26.71
CA GLU A 756 -1.21 14.62 26.03
C GLU A 756 -1.84 13.48 26.84
N TYR A 757 -1.03 12.52 27.31
CA TYR A 757 -1.43 11.45 28.23
C TYR A 757 -1.96 12.03 29.55
N PHE A 758 -1.24 12.94 30.21
CA PHE A 758 -1.66 13.56 31.48
C PHE A 758 -2.62 14.75 31.34
N SER A 759 -3.16 15.03 30.15
CA SER A 759 -3.94 16.24 29.83
C SER A 759 -5.11 16.57 30.78
N SER A 760 -5.75 15.55 31.38
CA SER A 760 -6.86 15.70 32.33
C SER A 760 -6.48 15.54 33.81
N HIS A 761 -5.20 15.40 34.13
CA HIS A 761 -4.70 15.02 35.46
C HIS A 761 -3.74 16.09 36.03
N LYS A 762 -3.73 16.27 37.35
CA LYS A 762 -2.86 17.27 38.04
C LYS A 762 -1.56 16.65 38.55
N GLU A 763 -1.58 15.36 38.84
CA GLU A 763 -0.48 14.58 39.39
C GLU A 763 -0.13 13.42 38.45
N ALA A 764 1.11 12.95 38.55
CA ALA A 764 1.66 11.85 37.79
C ALA A 764 2.42 10.92 38.73
N HIS A 765 2.02 9.64 38.76
CA HIS A 765 2.66 8.60 39.56
C HIS A 765 3.76 7.96 38.73
N ALA A 766 5.01 8.09 39.16
CA ALA A 766 6.17 7.47 38.54
C ALA A 766 6.46 6.14 39.24
N LEU A 767 6.25 5.02 38.55
CA LEU A 767 6.68 3.69 38.99
C LEU A 767 8.14 3.52 38.58
N LEU A 768 9.03 3.39 39.54
CA LEU A 768 10.46 3.13 39.31
C LEU A 768 10.70 1.63 39.36
N ALA A 769 11.16 1.03 38.27
CA ALA A 769 11.65 -0.34 38.21
C ALA A 769 13.04 -0.45 38.84
N SER A 770 13.32 -1.54 39.57
CA SER A 770 14.67 -1.88 40.05
C SER A 770 15.35 -2.94 39.17
N LYS A 771 14.60 -4.00 38.80
CA LYS A 771 15.04 -5.08 37.91
C LYS A 771 13.97 -5.32 36.87
N VAL A 772 14.37 -5.51 35.61
CA VAL A 772 13.47 -5.67 34.46
C VAL A 772 13.81 -6.98 33.76
N TYR A 773 12.82 -7.84 33.53
CA TYR A 773 12.98 -9.19 33.00
C TYR A 773 12.15 -9.37 31.73
N LYS A 774 12.80 -9.45 30.57
CA LYS A 774 12.14 -9.72 29.28
C LYS A 774 11.92 -11.23 29.12
N TYR A 775 10.73 -11.65 28.69
CA TYR A 775 10.43 -13.05 28.41
C TYR A 775 10.93 -13.46 27.01
N ARG A 776 11.70 -14.55 26.91
CA ARG A 776 12.17 -15.11 25.63
C ARG A 776 11.04 -15.53 24.67
N ARG A 777 9.87 -15.91 25.20
CA ARG A 777 8.62 -16.09 24.46
C ARG A 777 7.51 -15.27 25.17
N PRO A 778 6.94 -14.23 24.55
CA PRO A 778 5.82 -13.49 25.14
C PRO A 778 4.59 -14.37 25.42
N LYS A 779 3.99 -14.21 26.60
CA LYS A 779 2.86 -15.02 27.09
C LYS A 779 1.52 -14.39 26.71
N ASP A 780 0.52 -15.22 26.48
CA ASP A 780 -0.86 -14.77 26.24
C ASP A 780 -1.58 -14.44 27.55
N LEU A 781 -2.58 -13.54 27.47
CA LEU A 781 -3.38 -13.15 28.63
C LEU A 781 -4.13 -14.33 29.29
N ALA A 782 -4.44 -15.37 28.51
CA ALA A 782 -5.05 -16.60 29.01
C ALA A 782 -4.19 -17.29 30.09
N SER A 783 -2.85 -17.22 29.98
CA SER A 783 -1.91 -17.74 30.99
C SER A 783 -1.94 -17.00 32.33
N PHE A 784 -2.73 -15.92 32.43
CA PHE A 784 -2.96 -15.14 33.65
C PHE A 784 -4.46 -15.05 33.99
N ASN A 785 -5.28 -15.98 33.47
CA ASN A 785 -6.75 -15.98 33.58
C ASN A 785 -7.45 -14.72 33.04
N MET A 786 -6.79 -13.91 32.20
CA MET A 786 -7.34 -12.68 31.63
C MET A 786 -7.84 -12.88 30.20
N LYS A 787 -9.02 -12.33 29.88
CA LYS A 787 -9.62 -12.36 28.52
C LYS A 787 -9.43 -11.07 27.71
N LYS A 788 -8.97 -9.99 28.35
CA LYS A 788 -8.65 -8.68 27.75
C LYS A 788 -7.53 -8.02 28.55
N GLY A 789 -6.68 -7.23 27.89
CA GLY A 789 -5.62 -6.48 28.56
C GLY A 789 -6.18 -5.37 29.45
N PRO A 790 -5.43 -4.91 30.48
CA PRO A 790 -5.86 -3.82 31.35
C PRO A 790 -5.96 -2.49 30.57
N SER A 791 -6.82 -1.58 31.02
CA SER A 791 -6.96 -0.21 30.47
C SER A 791 -6.15 0.81 31.28
N GLY A 792 -4.94 0.43 31.71
CA GLY A 792 -4.17 1.08 32.77
C GLY A 792 -3.39 0.04 33.57
N PHE A 793 -3.93 -0.37 34.73
CA PHE A 793 -3.43 -1.53 35.47
C PHE A 793 -4.56 -2.40 36.03
N THR A 794 -4.25 -3.63 36.42
CA THR A 794 -5.17 -4.58 37.06
C THR A 794 -4.41 -5.44 38.05
N TYR A 795 -4.98 -5.68 39.22
CA TYR A 795 -4.43 -6.62 40.20
C TYR A 795 -4.64 -8.06 39.73
N LEU A 796 -3.59 -8.88 39.82
CA LEU A 796 -3.68 -10.32 39.67
C LEU A 796 -3.89 -10.95 41.05
N LYS A 797 -4.63 -12.06 41.09
CA LYS A 797 -4.73 -12.97 42.22
C LYS A 797 -3.80 -14.16 41.98
#